data_AF-V4AEV7-F1
#
_entry.id   AF-V4AEV7-F1
#
_cell.length_a   1.000
_cell.length_b   1.000
_cell.length_c   1.000
_cell.angle_alpha   90.00
_cell.angle_beta   90.00
_cell.angle_gamma   90.00
#
_symmetry.space_group_name_H-M   'P 1'
#
loop_
_entity.id
_entity.type
_entity.pdbx_description
1 polymer ?
#
loop_
_entity_poly.entity_id
_entity_poly.type
_entity_poly.pdbx_seq_one_letter_code
_entity_poly.pdbx_strand_id
1 'polypeptide(L)'
;MGSVPEQIVAIQELNTLIEQAWSVPIYGREVAYGLCDILRDDHALDIIVNYCASPNKELLQASAVLLEQTLTTGNRIQVADTGLETVVKMTVETKNDSNLAKTTTGILENLFKTSEDTCSRVITLGGLDVIVHWCRCTDIMILRHCAIALSNLALYGGPDNQQEMTKHKVPEWLFPLAFSDDDIVRYYACLALAVLVANKEIEMSVLNSGTLELVLPFIETHRPDEFAQMDTLHRHGRSTGWLKRLVPVLSSKRIEAQTIAAFHFAMEAGIKAEQERRDILYDIGVIDPLKLLASSPNSTASRLAAKALKILGEEVPKKLSKQVPLWSVEDVSHWVAQVGFGEFCERFEYCRVDGDLLLQITDLELADSLDMTCRISQKRFLRELKELKITADYTSCDPSKLSDWLDEISPLFLQYAYNMLTCGVDRQSLPYLTEDHLMSDCSIGNGVHRMRLLDRIKKINGDLTNGLECMMKNIDCFISYRRSNGSQLASLLKVHLQLRGFSVFIDIERLTAGKFDENLLKSIKLAKHFILVLTPNALDRCIGDNDQKDWVHKEITTAMAGGCNIIPLMDNFDWPAADKLPTDMKSIVYFNGIRWIHDYQDACVDKLEQFLRGQINVKTRGKLQKMGSQGSFDKVESDT
;
A
#
# COMPACT_ATOMS: atom_id res chain seq x y z
N MET A 1 7.99 60.34 12.01
CA MET A 1 8.87 59.26 11.54
C MET A 1 10.04 59.90 10.81
N GLY A 2 11.26 59.40 11.02
CA GLY A 2 12.48 59.92 10.41
C GLY A 2 12.49 59.79 8.88
N SER A 3 13.55 60.23 8.23
CA SER A 3 13.72 60.05 6.77
C SER A 3 13.73 58.56 6.39
N VAL A 4 13.39 58.20 5.14
CA VAL A 4 13.39 56.78 4.69
C VAL A 4 14.73 56.08 4.97
N PRO A 5 15.90 56.71 4.76
CA PRO A 5 17.19 56.14 5.17
C PRO A 5 17.30 55.87 6.67
N GLU A 6 16.83 56.78 7.53
CA GLU A 6 16.83 56.58 8.99
C GLU A 6 15.92 55.40 9.39
N GLN A 7 14.77 55.26 8.73
CA GLN A 7 13.85 54.14 8.96
C GLN A 7 14.50 52.80 8.61
N ILE A 8 15.21 52.73 7.48
CA ILE A 8 15.93 51.52 7.05
C ILE A 8 16.98 51.13 8.08
N VAL A 9 17.81 52.09 8.52
CA VAL A 9 18.85 51.85 9.53
C VAL A 9 18.24 51.33 10.84
N ALA A 10 17.16 51.96 11.32
CA ALA A 10 16.49 51.52 12.55
C ALA A 10 15.94 50.08 12.44
N ILE A 11 15.34 49.71 11.32
CA ILE A 11 14.83 48.34 11.09
C ILE A 11 15.98 47.33 10.99
N GLN A 12 17.12 47.71 10.38
CA GLN A 12 18.31 46.85 10.31
C GLN A 12 18.95 46.62 11.68
N GLU A 13 18.99 47.66 12.52
CA GLU A 13 19.43 47.55 13.91
C GLU A 13 18.52 46.62 14.72
N LEU A 14 17.20 46.76 14.57
CA LEU A 14 16.22 45.87 15.21
C LEU A 14 16.35 44.41 14.74
N ASN A 15 16.55 44.17 13.45
CA ASN A 15 16.83 42.83 12.91
C ASN A 15 18.05 42.20 13.60
N THR A 16 19.13 42.98 13.72
CA THR A 16 20.36 42.51 14.38
C THR A 16 20.11 42.17 15.86
N LEU A 17 19.32 42.99 16.56
CA LEU A 17 18.97 42.75 17.97
C LEU A 17 18.10 41.49 18.16
N ILE A 18 17.10 41.30 17.30
CA ILE A 18 16.20 40.13 17.36
C ILE A 18 16.97 38.86 16.99
N GLU A 19 17.80 38.89 15.94
CA GLU A 19 18.65 37.77 15.56
C GLU A 19 19.62 37.39 16.70
N GLN A 20 20.25 38.39 17.32
CA GLN A 20 21.10 38.17 18.50
C GLN A 20 20.31 37.52 19.63
N ALA A 21 19.10 38.00 19.93
CA ALA A 21 18.24 37.43 20.96
C ALA A 21 17.91 35.95 20.69
N TRP A 22 17.56 35.60 19.45
CA TRP A 22 17.31 34.20 19.06
C TRP A 22 18.55 33.31 19.16
N SER A 23 19.75 33.87 18.98
CA SER A 23 21.02 33.14 19.04
C SER A 23 21.58 32.92 20.45
N VAL A 24 21.03 33.57 21.49
CA VAL A 24 21.51 33.44 22.87
C VAL A 24 21.29 32.01 23.38
N PRO A 25 22.34 31.30 23.86
CA PRO A 25 22.20 29.96 24.41
C PRO A 25 21.28 29.92 25.65
N ILE A 26 20.51 28.85 25.79
CA ILE A 26 19.67 28.51 26.96
C ILE A 26 18.44 29.44 27.13
N TYR A 27 18.63 30.76 27.16
CA TYR A 27 17.57 31.74 27.44
C TYR A 27 17.10 32.54 26.22
N GLY A 28 17.72 32.37 25.04
CA GLY A 28 17.43 33.18 23.87
C GLY A 28 15.96 33.17 23.43
N ARG A 29 15.28 32.03 23.61
CA ARG A 29 13.84 31.94 23.30
C ARG A 29 13.00 32.84 24.20
N GLU A 30 13.26 32.88 25.51
CA GLU A 30 12.50 33.73 26.43
C GLU A 30 12.78 35.21 26.17
N VAL A 31 14.05 35.56 25.93
CA VAL A 31 14.47 36.93 25.59
C VAL A 31 13.83 37.39 24.28
N ALA A 32 13.90 36.57 23.23
CA ALA A 32 13.31 36.92 21.94
C ALA A 32 11.79 37.04 22.01
N TYR A 33 11.10 36.17 22.75
CA TYR A 33 9.66 36.31 22.99
C TYR A 33 9.33 37.60 23.73
N GLY A 34 10.09 37.95 24.78
CA GLY A 34 9.92 39.22 25.50
C GLY A 34 10.12 40.44 24.61
N LEU A 35 11.14 40.45 23.75
CA LEU A 35 11.35 41.53 22.78
C LEU A 35 10.21 41.61 21.75
N CYS A 36 9.73 40.47 21.27
CA CYS A 36 8.59 40.42 20.34
C CYS A 36 7.29 40.93 21.00
N ASP A 37 7.09 40.64 22.29
CA ASP A 37 5.96 41.14 23.06
C ASP A 37 6.06 42.66 23.27
N ILE A 38 7.25 43.19 23.56
CA ILE A 38 7.47 44.65 23.64
C ILE A 38 7.16 45.33 22.30
N LEU A 39 7.66 44.79 21.17
CA LEU A 39 7.36 45.33 19.85
C LEU A 39 5.85 45.37 19.56
N ARG A 40 5.10 44.41 20.10
CA ARG A 40 3.65 44.33 19.96
C ARG A 40 2.96 45.37 20.85
N ASP A 41 3.31 45.40 22.13
CA ASP A 41 2.66 46.22 23.15
C ASP A 41 2.92 47.72 22.91
N ASP A 42 4.09 48.08 22.36
CA ASP A 42 4.45 49.44 21.97
C ASP A 42 3.95 49.85 20.56
N HIS A 43 3.10 49.04 19.92
CA HIS A 43 2.58 49.25 18.55
C HIS A 43 3.64 49.32 17.44
N ALA A 44 4.89 48.93 17.71
CA ALA A 44 5.93 48.87 16.70
C ALA A 44 5.65 47.80 15.63
N LEU A 45 4.96 46.71 16.00
CA LEU A 45 4.53 45.67 15.06
C LEU A 45 3.61 46.22 13.95
N ASP A 46 2.68 47.12 14.28
CA ASP A 46 1.78 47.73 13.30
C ASP A 46 2.57 48.64 12.33
N ILE A 47 3.62 49.30 12.81
CA ILE A 47 4.53 50.10 11.98
C ILE A 47 5.31 49.20 11.00
N ILE A 48 5.86 48.08 11.49
CA ILE A 48 6.59 47.11 10.66
C ILE A 48 5.68 46.54 9.57
N VAL A 49 4.44 46.19 9.90
CA VAL A 49 3.42 45.73 8.94
C VAL A 49 3.15 46.81 7.88
N ASN A 50 3.00 48.07 8.27
CA ASN A 50 2.79 49.16 7.33
C ASN A 50 4.00 49.37 6.39
N TYR A 51 5.23 49.21 6.90
CA TYR A 51 6.44 49.28 6.08
C TYR A 51 6.57 48.13 5.08
N CYS A 52 5.91 46.99 5.31
CA CYS A 52 5.82 45.91 4.31
C CYS A 52 5.04 46.32 3.05
N ALA A 53 4.24 47.40 3.09
CA ALA A 53 3.59 47.99 1.92
C ALA A 53 4.33 49.24 1.37
N SER A 54 5.56 49.49 1.82
CA SER A 54 6.33 50.64 1.35
C SER A 54 6.72 50.50 -0.13
N PRO A 55 6.64 51.58 -0.93
CA PRO A 55 7.15 51.57 -2.30
C PRO A 55 8.69 51.50 -2.36
N ASN A 56 9.38 51.80 -1.25
CA ASN A 56 10.83 51.64 -1.17
C ASN A 56 11.17 50.17 -0.91
N LYS A 57 11.82 49.53 -1.88
CA LYS A 57 12.16 48.11 -1.87
C LYS A 57 13.09 47.72 -0.70
N GLU A 58 14.05 48.56 -0.33
CA GLU A 58 14.98 48.27 0.78
C GLU A 58 14.27 48.31 2.13
N LEU A 59 13.39 49.30 2.34
CA LEU A 59 12.58 49.38 3.55
C LEU A 59 11.60 48.21 3.67
N LEU A 60 10.94 47.84 2.57
CA LEU A 60 10.07 46.66 2.51
C LEU A 60 10.84 45.40 2.86
N GLN A 61 12.01 45.20 2.24
CA GLN A 61 12.85 44.02 2.48
C GLN A 61 13.30 43.91 3.94
N ALA A 62 13.86 44.98 4.50
CA ALA A 62 14.31 45.00 5.88
C ALA A 62 13.15 44.75 6.86
N SER A 63 11.96 45.30 6.57
CA SER A 63 10.76 45.15 7.40
C SER A 63 10.17 43.74 7.31
N ALA A 64 10.17 43.13 6.11
CA ALA A 64 9.71 41.76 5.92
C ALA A 64 10.59 40.76 6.67
N VAL A 65 11.92 40.96 6.66
CA VAL A 65 12.85 40.11 7.44
C VAL A 65 12.57 40.23 8.93
N LEU A 66 12.36 41.45 9.44
CA LEU A 66 12.05 41.67 10.84
C LEU A 66 10.71 41.04 11.22
N LEU A 67 9.71 41.17 10.34
CA LEU A 67 8.40 40.58 10.55
C LEU A 67 8.51 39.06 10.67
N GLU A 68 9.21 38.39 9.74
CA GLU A 68 9.38 36.94 9.75
C GLU A 68 9.94 36.42 11.09
N GLN A 69 10.96 37.10 11.65
CA GLN A 69 11.60 36.73 12.91
C GLN A 69 10.77 37.06 14.16
N THR A 70 9.75 37.91 14.04
CA THR A 70 8.95 38.40 15.16
C THR A 70 7.55 37.80 15.23
N LEU A 71 7.20 36.86 14.34
CA LEU A 71 5.90 36.15 14.31
C LEU A 71 5.77 35.09 15.42
N THR A 72 5.90 35.51 16.68
CA THR A 72 5.56 34.74 17.88
C THR A 72 4.05 34.50 17.98
N THR A 73 3.60 33.66 18.92
CA THR A 73 2.17 33.29 19.02
C THR A 73 1.25 34.50 19.20
N GLY A 74 1.61 35.47 20.04
CA GLY A 74 0.79 36.69 20.20
C GLY A 74 0.87 37.60 18.98
N ASN A 75 2.05 37.74 18.36
CA ASN A 75 2.23 38.60 17.20
C ASN A 75 1.51 38.08 15.96
N ARG A 76 1.44 36.75 15.77
CA ARG A 76 0.64 36.13 14.70
C ARG A 76 -0.84 36.48 14.81
N ILE A 77 -1.39 36.46 16.03
CA ILE A 77 -2.80 36.81 16.28
C ILE A 77 -3.02 38.28 15.94
N GLN A 78 -2.17 39.19 16.42
CA GLN A 78 -2.29 40.61 16.10
C GLN A 78 -2.18 40.89 14.61
N VAL A 79 -1.22 40.28 13.91
CA VAL A 79 -1.10 40.41 12.45
C VAL A 79 -2.34 39.86 11.74
N ALA A 80 -2.92 38.75 12.22
CA ALA A 80 -4.16 38.22 11.66
C ALA A 80 -5.34 39.21 11.81
N ASP A 81 -5.40 39.95 12.91
CA ASP A 81 -6.46 40.91 13.20
C ASP A 81 -6.31 42.23 12.45
N THR A 82 -5.11 42.84 12.46
CA THR A 82 -4.90 44.22 11.98
C THR A 82 -4.14 44.32 10.66
N GLY A 83 -3.29 43.34 10.34
CA GLY A 83 -2.24 43.47 9.32
C GLY A 83 -2.29 42.47 8.18
N LEU A 84 -3.20 41.49 8.23
CA LEU A 84 -3.13 40.29 7.39
C LEU A 84 -3.17 40.59 5.89
N GLU A 85 -4.07 41.49 5.48
CA GLU A 85 -4.24 41.83 4.07
C GLU A 85 -2.99 42.49 3.48
N THR A 86 -2.39 43.42 4.22
CA THR A 86 -1.15 44.12 3.84
C THR A 86 0.00 43.14 3.67
N VAL A 87 0.18 42.24 4.64
CA VAL A 87 1.27 41.27 4.64
C VAL A 87 1.10 40.25 3.51
N VAL A 88 -0.09 39.66 3.35
CA VAL A 88 -0.31 38.65 2.31
C VAL A 88 -0.20 39.28 0.91
N LYS A 89 -0.77 40.48 0.68
CA LYS A 89 -0.61 41.18 -0.60
C LYS A 89 0.86 41.43 -0.93
N MET A 90 1.66 41.86 0.04
CA MET A 90 3.10 42.01 -0.14
C MET A 90 3.74 40.70 -0.64
N THR A 91 3.44 39.56 -0.02
CA THR A 91 3.98 38.26 -0.46
C THR A 91 3.58 37.88 -1.89
N VAL A 92 2.36 38.25 -2.30
CA VAL A 92 1.85 38.00 -3.66
C VAL A 92 2.52 38.92 -4.68
N GLU A 93 2.69 40.21 -4.36
CA GLU A 93 3.35 41.19 -5.23
C GLU A 93 4.83 40.88 -5.42
N THR A 94 5.51 40.39 -4.38
CA THR A 94 6.93 40.00 -4.44
C THR A 94 7.14 38.55 -4.83
N LYS A 95 6.12 37.83 -5.31
CA LYS A 95 6.17 36.40 -5.63
C LYS A 95 7.28 35.98 -6.59
N ASN A 96 7.73 36.88 -7.47
CA ASN A 96 8.80 36.61 -8.44
C ASN A 96 10.18 37.10 -7.97
N ASP A 97 10.30 37.64 -6.74
CA ASP A 97 11.56 38.14 -6.20
C ASP A 97 12.27 37.05 -5.38
N SER A 98 13.29 36.44 -5.98
CA SER A 98 14.09 35.38 -5.35
C SER A 98 14.78 35.81 -4.05
N ASN A 99 15.10 37.10 -3.87
CA ASN A 99 15.74 37.59 -2.65
C ASN A 99 14.75 37.60 -1.47
N LEU A 100 13.47 37.79 -1.75
CA LEU A 100 12.40 37.80 -0.76
C LEU A 100 11.71 36.45 -0.60
N ALA A 101 11.98 35.49 -1.48
CA ALA A 101 11.34 34.17 -1.49
C ALA A 101 11.44 33.46 -0.13
N LYS A 102 12.63 33.44 0.49
CA LYS A 102 12.83 32.83 1.81
C LYS A 102 11.98 33.51 2.89
N THR A 103 12.01 34.84 2.94
CA THR A 103 11.28 35.64 3.94
C THR A 103 9.78 35.53 3.76
N THR A 104 9.28 35.67 2.53
CA THR A 104 7.84 35.58 2.21
C THR A 104 7.26 34.20 2.50
N THR A 105 7.98 33.13 2.14
CA THR A 105 7.56 31.76 2.48
C THR A 105 7.56 31.52 4.00
N GLY A 106 8.54 32.06 4.74
CA GLY A 106 8.61 31.97 6.20
C GLY A 106 7.49 32.75 6.93
N ILE A 107 7.12 33.92 6.39
CA ILE A 107 5.96 34.68 6.89
C ILE A 107 4.68 33.86 6.71
N LEU A 108 4.44 33.33 5.51
CA LEU A 108 3.25 32.52 5.21
C LEU A 108 3.22 31.23 6.04
N GLU A 109 4.37 30.57 6.25
CA GLU A 109 4.51 29.41 7.13
C GLU A 109 3.95 29.69 8.53
N ASN A 110 4.32 30.85 9.09
CA ASN A 110 3.87 31.29 10.40
C ASN A 110 2.38 31.66 10.38
N LEU A 111 1.90 32.38 9.37
CA LEU A 111 0.49 32.78 9.28
C LEU A 111 -0.47 31.58 9.21
N PHE A 112 -0.09 30.51 8.50
CA PHE A 112 -0.86 29.25 8.46
C PHE A 112 -0.88 28.49 9.80
N LYS A 113 -0.12 28.93 10.81
CA LYS A 113 -0.07 28.36 12.17
C LYS A 113 -0.83 29.23 13.18
N THR A 114 -1.99 29.75 12.78
CA THR A 114 -2.80 30.67 13.61
C THR A 114 -4.17 30.07 13.92
N SER A 115 -5.12 30.20 13.01
CA SER A 115 -6.49 29.71 13.15
C SER A 115 -7.06 29.33 11.78
N GLU A 116 -8.18 28.60 11.80
CA GLU A 116 -8.91 28.22 10.59
C GLU A 116 -9.37 29.44 9.78
N ASP A 117 -9.90 30.47 10.45
CA ASP A 117 -10.29 31.74 9.82
C ASP A 117 -9.11 32.45 9.15
N THR A 118 -7.96 32.54 9.86
CA THR A 118 -6.75 33.16 9.29
C THR A 118 -6.28 32.39 8.07
N CYS A 119 -6.28 31.05 8.12
CA CYS A 119 -5.94 30.21 6.97
C CYS A 119 -6.86 30.49 5.76
N SER A 120 -8.17 30.57 5.97
CA SER A 120 -9.14 30.88 4.91
C SER A 120 -8.87 32.24 4.28
N ARG A 121 -8.60 33.27 5.11
CA ARG A 121 -8.28 34.62 4.63
C ARG A 121 -6.95 34.65 3.86
N VAL A 122 -5.91 33.98 4.35
CA VAL A 122 -4.61 33.88 3.65
C VAL A 122 -4.77 33.20 2.30
N ILE A 123 -5.55 32.11 2.21
CA ILE A 123 -5.84 31.45 0.93
C ILE A 123 -6.59 32.39 -0.02
N THR A 124 -7.66 33.05 0.47
CA THR A 124 -8.49 33.97 -0.32
C THR A 124 -7.68 35.13 -0.90
N LEU A 125 -6.67 35.59 -0.16
CA LEU A 125 -5.76 36.66 -0.58
C LEU A 125 -4.63 36.19 -1.51
N GLY A 126 -4.56 34.90 -1.85
CA GLY A 126 -3.56 34.33 -2.78
C GLY A 126 -2.27 33.85 -2.11
N GLY A 127 -2.21 33.76 -0.78
CA GLY A 127 -1.02 33.29 -0.06
C GLY A 127 -0.64 31.84 -0.38
N LEU A 128 -1.63 30.97 -0.60
CA LEU A 128 -1.37 29.58 -0.99
C LEU A 128 -0.71 29.48 -2.38
N ASP A 129 -1.08 30.35 -3.32
CA ASP A 129 -0.47 30.39 -4.66
C ASP A 129 1.00 30.77 -4.62
N VAL A 130 1.43 31.56 -3.62
CA VAL A 130 2.83 31.91 -3.39
C VAL A 130 3.61 30.68 -2.93
N ILE A 131 3.09 29.93 -1.93
CA ILE A 131 3.72 28.69 -1.46
C ILE A 131 3.84 27.67 -2.59
N VAL A 132 2.74 27.41 -3.31
CA VAL A 132 2.70 26.44 -4.42
C VAL A 132 3.67 26.81 -5.54
N HIS A 133 3.85 28.10 -5.82
CA HIS A 133 4.83 28.56 -6.80
C HIS A 133 6.27 28.23 -6.37
N TRP A 134 6.61 28.50 -5.11
CA TRP A 134 7.95 28.28 -4.57
C TRP A 134 8.28 26.80 -4.28
N CYS A 135 7.28 25.90 -4.26
CA CYS A 135 7.53 24.44 -4.28
C CYS A 135 8.32 23.95 -5.50
N ARG A 136 8.47 24.79 -6.55
CA ARG A 136 9.24 24.49 -7.77
C ARG A 136 10.72 24.88 -7.67
N CYS A 137 11.12 25.50 -6.55
CA CYS A 137 12.49 25.95 -6.35
C CYS A 137 13.43 24.78 -6.05
N THR A 138 14.73 25.05 -6.07
CA THR A 138 15.78 24.10 -5.65
C THR A 138 16.42 24.49 -4.31
N ASP A 139 16.13 25.68 -3.78
CA ASP A 139 16.68 26.14 -2.51
C ASP A 139 16.03 25.38 -1.34
N ILE A 140 16.86 24.67 -0.57
CA ILE A 140 16.41 23.80 0.52
C ILE A 140 15.66 24.59 1.60
N MET A 141 16.08 25.82 1.93
CA MET A 141 15.43 26.60 2.98
C MET A 141 14.05 27.08 2.54
N ILE A 142 13.90 27.48 1.28
CA ILE A 142 12.60 27.83 0.69
C ILE A 142 11.68 26.60 0.68
N LEU A 143 12.19 25.44 0.25
CA LEU A 143 11.41 24.20 0.23
C LEU A 143 11.00 23.75 1.64
N ARG A 144 11.85 23.94 2.66
CA ARG A 144 11.51 23.69 4.06
C ARG A 144 10.35 24.58 4.51
N HIS A 145 10.42 25.89 4.27
CA HIS A 145 9.31 26.79 4.60
C HIS A 145 8.03 26.38 3.88
N CYS A 146 8.08 26.04 2.59
CA CYS A 146 6.92 25.57 1.85
C CYS A 146 6.32 24.28 2.44
N ALA A 147 7.14 23.27 2.74
CA ALA A 147 6.66 22.00 3.30
C ALA A 147 6.03 22.21 4.69
N ILE A 148 6.67 23.01 5.55
CA ILE A 148 6.13 23.32 6.87
C ILE A 148 4.84 24.14 6.75
N ALA A 149 4.79 25.13 5.85
CA ALA A 149 3.60 25.94 5.59
C ALA A 149 2.40 25.09 5.17
N LEU A 150 2.60 24.16 4.24
CA LEU A 150 1.55 23.22 3.81
C LEU A 150 1.12 22.28 4.93
N SER A 151 2.06 21.83 5.77
CA SER A 151 1.73 21.00 6.95
C SER A 151 0.95 21.77 8.01
N ASN A 152 1.29 23.04 8.25
CA ASN A 152 0.56 23.91 9.17
C ASN A 152 -0.84 24.18 8.62
N LEU A 153 -0.97 24.50 7.33
CA LEU A 153 -2.28 24.70 6.71
C LEU A 153 -3.14 23.45 6.78
N ALA A 154 -2.59 22.25 6.54
CA ALA A 154 -3.33 21.00 6.68
C ALA A 154 -3.84 20.78 8.13
N LEU A 155 -3.04 21.13 9.14
CA LEU A 155 -3.37 20.93 10.56
C LEU A 155 -4.30 22.01 11.13
N TYR A 156 -4.12 23.28 10.75
CA TYR A 156 -4.84 24.44 11.30
C TYR A 156 -5.99 24.90 10.42
N GLY A 157 -5.99 24.55 9.13
CA GLY A 157 -6.96 25.04 8.16
C GLY A 157 -8.35 24.41 8.27
N GLY A 158 -8.52 23.25 8.91
CA GLY A 158 -9.84 22.60 8.94
C GLY A 158 -10.31 22.09 7.56
N PRO A 159 -11.50 21.47 7.49
CA PRO A 159 -11.93 20.72 6.32
C PRO A 159 -12.11 21.58 5.06
N ASP A 160 -12.67 22.79 5.19
CA ASP A 160 -12.95 23.66 4.04
C ASP A 160 -11.66 24.14 3.37
N ASN A 161 -10.66 24.54 4.17
CA ASN A 161 -9.36 24.95 3.62
C ASN A 161 -8.59 23.75 3.06
N GLN A 162 -8.76 22.54 3.61
CA GLN A 162 -8.16 21.34 3.02
C GLN A 162 -8.76 21.01 1.64
N GLN A 163 -10.06 21.24 1.43
CA GLN A 163 -10.65 21.15 0.09
C GLN A 163 -10.05 22.20 -0.85
N GLU A 164 -9.80 23.42 -0.36
CA GLU A 164 -9.17 24.47 -1.16
C GLU A 164 -7.72 24.13 -1.53
N MET A 165 -6.97 23.48 -0.64
CA MET A 165 -5.65 22.90 -0.94
C MET A 165 -5.73 21.90 -2.10
N THR A 166 -6.75 21.04 -2.12
CA THR A 166 -6.97 20.10 -3.22
C THR A 166 -7.28 20.82 -4.53
N LYS A 167 -8.09 21.89 -4.53
CA LYS A 167 -8.36 22.69 -5.75
C LYS A 167 -7.08 23.32 -6.31
N HIS A 168 -6.15 23.72 -5.45
CA HIS A 168 -4.83 24.24 -5.81
C HIS A 168 -3.79 23.15 -6.14
N LYS A 169 -4.21 21.87 -6.22
CA LYS A 169 -3.35 20.71 -6.51
C LYS A 169 -2.19 20.53 -5.54
N VAL A 170 -2.42 20.89 -4.27
CA VAL A 170 -1.40 20.74 -3.22
C VAL A 170 -0.92 19.28 -3.06
N PRO A 171 -1.79 18.24 -3.08
CA PRO A 171 -1.33 16.85 -3.04
C PRO A 171 -0.29 16.54 -4.12
N GLU A 172 -0.46 17.04 -5.34
CA GLU A 172 0.50 16.86 -6.44
C GLU A 172 1.80 17.64 -6.22
N TRP A 173 1.73 18.87 -5.67
CA TRP A 173 2.92 19.67 -5.34
C TRP A 173 3.69 19.16 -4.11
N LEU A 174 3.09 18.28 -3.31
CA LEU A 174 3.79 17.58 -2.23
C LEU A 174 4.69 16.45 -2.76
N PHE A 175 4.49 15.96 -4.00
CA PHE A 175 5.33 14.91 -4.60
C PHE A 175 6.80 15.32 -4.70
N PRO A 176 7.17 16.47 -5.32
CA PRO A 176 8.56 16.88 -5.42
C PRO A 176 9.20 17.16 -4.05
N LEU A 177 8.40 17.62 -3.08
CA LEU A 177 8.86 17.87 -1.71
C LEU A 177 9.14 16.54 -0.96
N ALA A 178 8.27 15.55 -1.11
CA ALA A 178 8.46 14.22 -0.54
C ALA A 178 9.63 13.45 -1.18
N PHE A 179 10.06 13.84 -2.38
CA PHE A 179 11.22 13.30 -3.09
C PHE A 179 12.50 14.14 -2.91
N SER A 180 12.47 15.22 -2.13
CA SER A 180 13.63 16.06 -1.87
C SER A 180 14.75 15.27 -1.18
N ASP A 181 16.02 15.65 -1.38
CA ASP A 181 17.16 15.04 -0.66
C ASP A 181 17.19 15.45 0.83
N ASP A 182 16.43 16.47 1.22
CA ASP A 182 16.38 16.97 2.59
C ASP A 182 15.31 16.27 3.43
N ASP A 183 15.72 15.58 4.50
CA ASP A 183 14.81 14.79 5.33
C ASP A 183 13.75 15.65 6.05
N ILE A 184 14.03 16.93 6.32
CA ILE A 184 13.05 17.84 6.93
C ILE A 184 11.95 18.18 5.93
N VAL A 185 12.31 18.53 4.69
CA VAL A 185 11.34 18.76 3.61
C VAL A 185 10.48 17.50 3.39
N ARG A 186 11.12 16.34 3.27
CA ARG A 186 10.43 15.05 3.07
C ARG A 186 9.45 14.77 4.20
N TYR A 187 9.88 14.95 5.45
CA TYR A 187 9.08 14.71 6.63
C TYR A 187 7.82 15.58 6.67
N TYR A 188 7.96 16.91 6.50
CA TYR A 188 6.81 17.81 6.55
C TYR A 188 5.88 17.64 5.35
N ALA A 189 6.41 17.26 4.18
CA ALA A 189 5.58 16.90 3.04
C ALA A 189 4.75 15.64 3.33
N CYS A 190 5.38 14.58 3.86
CA CYS A 190 4.69 13.35 4.26
C CYS A 190 3.65 13.61 5.37
N LEU A 191 3.96 14.49 6.32
CA LEU A 191 3.05 14.86 7.40
C LEU A 191 1.82 15.59 6.84
N ALA A 192 2.01 16.55 5.93
CA ALA A 192 0.91 17.24 5.27
C ALA A 192 -0.01 16.26 4.54
N LEU A 193 0.57 15.30 3.78
CA LEU A 193 -0.19 14.25 3.09
C LEU A 193 -0.99 13.37 4.04
N ALA A 194 -0.39 12.97 5.17
CA ALA A 194 -1.06 12.16 6.18
C ALA A 194 -2.24 12.87 6.86
N VAL A 195 -2.12 14.18 7.09
CA VAL A 195 -3.21 14.97 7.64
C VAL A 195 -4.32 15.13 6.60
N LEU A 196 -3.98 15.38 5.33
CA LEU A 196 -4.95 15.48 4.25
C LEU A 196 -5.69 14.16 4.01
N VAL A 197 -4.99 13.02 3.96
CA VAL A 197 -5.62 11.72 3.72
C VAL A 197 -6.51 11.27 4.88
N ALA A 198 -6.31 11.81 6.09
CA ALA A 198 -7.19 11.54 7.22
C ALA A 198 -8.59 12.18 7.05
N ASN A 199 -8.73 13.18 6.17
CA ASN A 199 -10.03 13.73 5.79
C ASN A 199 -10.65 12.89 4.66
N LYS A 200 -11.78 12.25 4.99
CA LYS A 200 -12.51 11.34 4.11
C LYS A 200 -13.00 11.97 2.81
N GLU A 201 -13.28 13.27 2.80
CA GLU A 201 -13.82 13.96 1.62
C GLU A 201 -12.75 14.14 0.53
N ILE A 202 -11.50 14.33 0.94
CA ILE A 202 -10.36 14.57 0.04
C ILE A 202 -9.45 13.34 -0.13
N GLU A 203 -9.68 12.29 0.66
CA GLU A 203 -8.95 11.01 0.65
C GLU A 203 -8.67 10.50 -0.76
N MET A 204 -9.70 10.44 -1.62
CA MET A 204 -9.56 9.97 -3.00
C MET A 204 -8.64 10.87 -3.86
N SER A 205 -8.68 12.18 -3.65
CA SER A 205 -7.80 13.10 -4.38
C SER A 205 -6.34 12.92 -3.98
N VAL A 206 -6.07 12.68 -2.71
CA VAL A 206 -4.71 12.41 -2.23
C VAL A 206 -4.20 11.09 -2.80
N LEU A 207 -5.02 10.03 -2.81
CA LEU A 207 -4.65 8.74 -3.39
C LEU A 207 -4.33 8.85 -4.89
N ASN A 208 -5.13 9.61 -5.65
CA ASN A 208 -4.91 9.81 -7.08
C ASN A 208 -3.61 10.57 -7.40
N SER A 209 -3.03 11.30 -6.44
CA SER A 209 -1.75 11.99 -6.63
C SER A 209 -0.53 11.05 -6.62
N GLY A 210 -0.67 9.81 -6.11
CA GLY A 210 0.43 8.84 -6.00
C GLY A 210 1.50 9.18 -4.96
N THR A 211 1.34 10.27 -4.21
CA THR A 211 2.34 10.74 -3.23
C THR A 211 2.38 9.93 -1.94
N LEU A 212 1.27 9.29 -1.57
CA LEU A 212 1.13 8.61 -0.28
C LEU A 212 2.10 7.41 -0.14
N GLU A 213 2.47 6.80 -1.26
CA GLU A 213 3.41 5.67 -1.32
C GLU A 213 4.82 6.03 -0.81
N LEU A 214 5.16 7.33 -0.76
CA LEU A 214 6.46 7.81 -0.29
C LEU A 214 6.57 7.88 1.25
N VAL A 215 5.44 7.79 1.97
CA VAL A 215 5.41 7.96 3.44
C VAL A 215 6.05 6.76 4.16
N LEU A 216 5.71 5.53 3.79
CA LEU A 216 6.22 4.34 4.47
C LEU A 216 7.74 4.15 4.28
N PRO A 217 8.32 4.29 3.07
CA PRO A 217 9.76 4.21 2.87
C PRO A 217 10.55 5.24 3.70
N PHE A 218 10.02 6.45 3.88
CA PHE A 218 10.64 7.44 4.77
C PHE A 218 10.69 6.93 6.21
N ILE A 219 9.59 6.38 6.73
CA ILE A 219 9.52 5.93 8.11
C ILE A 219 10.37 4.68 8.35
N GLU A 220 10.48 3.79 7.37
CA GLU A 220 11.30 2.59 7.47
C GLU A 220 12.80 2.91 7.51
N THR A 221 13.22 4.00 6.88
CA THR A 221 14.63 4.44 6.82
C THR A 221 15.07 5.31 7.99
N HIS A 222 14.13 5.87 8.77
CA HIS A 222 14.42 6.84 9.83
C HIS A 222 14.02 6.35 11.22
N ARG A 223 14.79 6.75 12.23
CA ARG A 223 14.50 6.48 13.63
C ARG A 223 14.05 7.76 14.32
N PRO A 224 12.96 7.73 15.12
CA PRO A 224 12.45 8.92 15.81
C PRO A 224 13.50 9.64 16.67
N ASP A 225 14.35 8.90 17.39
CA ASP A 225 15.33 9.49 18.32
C ASP A 225 16.44 10.23 17.58
N GLU A 226 16.90 9.68 16.45
CA GLU A 226 17.94 10.29 15.61
C GLU A 226 17.37 11.53 14.90
N PHE A 227 16.15 11.41 14.35
CA PHE A 227 15.48 12.50 13.66
C PHE A 227 15.17 13.69 14.60
N ALA A 228 14.91 13.44 15.88
CA ALA A 228 14.74 14.49 16.89
C ALA A 228 15.98 15.40 17.02
N GLN A 229 17.17 14.85 16.76
CA GLN A 229 18.45 15.55 16.94
C GLN A 229 18.92 16.30 15.68
N MET A 230 18.36 15.96 14.51
CA MET A 230 18.74 16.50 13.20
C MET A 230 18.44 17.99 13.03
N ASP A 231 17.41 18.51 13.71
CA ASP A 231 16.99 19.91 13.57
C ASP A 231 16.77 20.59 14.92
N THR A 232 17.11 21.88 14.98
CA THR A 232 16.94 22.71 16.18
C THR A 232 15.48 22.90 16.57
N LEU A 233 14.55 22.93 15.60
CA LEU A 233 13.10 23.03 15.86
C LEU A 233 12.56 21.74 16.47
N HIS A 234 13.11 20.58 16.10
CA HIS A 234 12.72 19.29 16.68
C HIS A 234 13.21 19.14 18.12
N ARG A 235 14.43 19.59 18.46
CA ARG A 235 14.95 19.50 19.85
C ARG A 235 14.08 20.20 20.89
N HIS A 236 13.35 21.24 20.49
CA HIS A 236 12.43 21.95 21.40
C HIS A 236 11.04 21.30 21.46
N GLY A 237 10.72 20.42 20.53
CA GLY A 237 9.40 19.82 20.36
C GLY A 237 8.36 20.81 19.83
N ARG A 238 7.14 20.33 19.65
CA ARG A 238 5.99 21.13 19.18
C ARG A 238 5.18 21.67 20.36
N SER A 239 4.32 22.65 20.07
CA SER A 239 3.43 23.23 21.08
C SER A 239 2.25 22.29 21.37
N THR A 240 1.68 22.41 22.57
CA THR A 240 0.48 21.66 23.01
C THR A 240 -0.65 21.73 21.98
N GLY A 241 -0.97 22.93 21.50
CA GLY A 241 -2.00 23.16 20.49
C GLY A 241 -1.70 22.52 19.13
N TRP A 242 -0.42 22.43 18.74
CA TRP A 242 -0.01 21.76 17.50
C TRP A 242 -0.17 20.24 17.65
N LEU A 243 0.32 19.66 18.76
CA LEU A 243 0.24 18.22 19.02
C LEU A 243 -1.20 17.73 19.14
N LYS A 244 -2.06 18.49 19.81
CA LYS A 244 -3.49 18.17 19.96
C LYS A 244 -4.20 18.00 18.62
N ARG A 245 -3.79 18.75 17.58
CA ARG A 245 -4.35 18.65 16.22
C ARG A 245 -3.88 17.41 15.46
N LEU A 246 -2.75 16.82 15.85
CA LEU A 246 -2.23 15.59 15.25
C LEU A 246 -2.85 14.33 15.87
N VAL A 247 -3.35 14.39 17.11
CA VAL A 247 -3.93 13.24 17.82
C VAL A 247 -4.99 12.49 16.99
N PRO A 248 -5.96 13.15 16.32
CA PRO A 248 -6.98 12.44 15.52
C PRO A 248 -6.41 11.62 14.36
N VAL A 249 -5.21 11.97 13.86
CA VAL A 249 -4.55 11.28 12.74
C VAL A 249 -4.11 9.87 13.14
N LEU A 250 -3.83 9.61 14.43
CA LEU A 250 -3.54 8.27 14.97
C LEU A 250 -4.71 7.29 14.80
N SER A 251 -5.94 7.82 14.75
CA SER A 251 -7.17 7.03 14.58
C SER A 251 -7.66 7.00 13.13
N SER A 252 -6.84 7.47 12.17
CA SER A 252 -7.16 7.39 10.75
C SER A 252 -7.29 5.94 10.29
N LYS A 253 -8.06 5.70 9.22
CA LYS A 253 -8.16 4.38 8.56
C LYS A 253 -6.93 4.03 7.72
N ARG A 254 -6.10 5.02 7.41
CA ARG A 254 -4.94 4.87 6.53
C ARG A 254 -3.68 4.57 7.31
N ILE A 255 -2.97 3.54 6.86
CA ILE A 255 -1.76 3.02 7.48
C ILE A 255 -0.68 4.10 7.50
N GLU A 256 -0.52 4.83 6.41
CA GLU A 256 0.48 5.89 6.23
C GLU A 256 0.26 7.02 7.23
N ALA A 257 -0.99 7.45 7.38
CA ALA A 257 -1.39 8.49 8.34
C ALA A 257 -1.13 8.08 9.79
N GLN A 258 -1.58 6.87 10.16
CA GLN A 258 -1.32 6.31 11.49
C GLN A 258 0.18 6.21 11.77
N THR A 259 0.97 5.74 10.80
CA THR A 259 2.39 5.45 10.99
C THR A 259 3.20 6.74 11.17
N ILE A 260 2.96 7.78 10.37
CA ILE A 260 3.71 9.04 10.54
C ILE A 260 3.28 9.80 11.80
N ALA A 261 2.00 9.74 12.18
CA ALA A 261 1.55 10.30 13.44
C ALA A 261 2.20 9.57 14.63
N ALA A 262 2.27 8.24 14.59
CA ALA A 262 2.98 7.44 15.60
C ALA A 262 4.48 7.74 15.63
N PHE A 263 5.10 7.95 14.47
CA PHE A 263 6.50 8.36 14.36
C PHE A 263 6.72 9.70 15.05
N HIS A 264 5.86 10.70 14.79
CA HIS A 264 5.96 12.01 15.43
C HIS A 264 5.77 11.93 16.95
N PHE A 265 4.78 11.17 17.42
CA PHE A 265 4.57 11.03 18.86
C PHE A 265 5.66 10.21 19.56
N ALA A 266 6.30 9.25 18.87
CA ALA A 266 7.48 8.57 19.39
C ALA A 266 8.68 9.52 19.51
N MET A 267 8.87 10.41 18.52
CA MET A 267 9.88 11.46 18.56
C MET A 267 9.60 12.45 19.70
N GLU A 268 8.38 12.95 19.79
CA GLU A 268 7.97 13.94 20.81
C GLU A 268 8.00 13.35 22.22
N ALA A 269 7.65 12.07 22.40
CA ALA A 269 7.79 11.39 23.69
C ALA A 269 9.24 11.39 24.17
N GLY A 270 10.21 11.14 23.28
CA GLY A 270 11.64 11.22 23.58
C GLY A 270 12.05 12.63 24.02
N ILE A 271 11.72 13.64 23.21
CA ILE A 271 12.03 15.05 23.48
C ILE A 271 11.44 15.50 24.82
N LYS A 272 10.16 15.20 25.08
CA LYS A 272 9.48 15.61 26.31
C LYS A 272 9.94 14.84 27.53
N ALA A 273 10.38 13.60 27.37
CA ALA A 273 11.00 12.84 28.46
C ALA A 273 12.35 13.45 28.86
N GLU A 274 13.18 13.87 27.90
CA GLU A 274 14.45 14.57 28.17
C GLU A 274 14.25 15.95 28.83
N GLN A 275 13.15 16.62 28.48
CA GLN A 275 12.79 17.93 29.04
C GLN A 275 12.02 17.86 30.36
N GLU A 276 11.76 16.65 30.90
CA GLU A 276 10.93 16.44 32.09
C GLU A 276 9.49 17.01 31.98
N ARG A 277 8.95 17.11 30.77
CA ARG A 277 7.62 17.68 30.46
C ARG A 277 6.68 16.66 29.81
N ARG A 278 6.58 15.48 30.42
CA ARG A 278 5.74 14.37 29.91
C ARG A 278 4.25 14.65 30.07
N ASP A 279 3.89 15.42 31.09
CA ASP A 279 2.55 15.93 31.41
C ASP A 279 1.82 16.49 30.18
N ILE A 280 2.54 17.23 29.31
CA ILE A 280 2.00 17.77 28.06
C ILE A 280 1.34 16.69 27.19
N LEU A 281 1.92 15.49 27.11
CA LEU A 281 1.40 14.39 26.29
C LEU A 281 0.19 13.72 26.95
N TYR A 282 0.11 13.72 28.28
CA TYR A 282 -1.09 13.30 29.00
C TYR A 282 -2.25 14.29 28.78
N ASP A 283 -1.98 15.59 28.88
CA ASP A 283 -3.00 16.65 28.79
C ASP A 283 -3.67 16.73 27.40
N ILE A 284 -2.95 16.38 26.34
CA ILE A 284 -3.52 16.35 24.98
C ILE A 284 -4.36 15.08 24.72
N GLY A 285 -4.36 14.10 25.62
CA GLY A 285 -5.14 12.87 25.49
C GLY A 285 -4.59 11.88 24.45
N VAL A 286 -3.27 11.80 24.26
CA VAL A 286 -2.67 10.94 23.23
C VAL A 286 -2.50 9.48 23.66
N ILE A 287 -2.55 9.18 24.95
CA ILE A 287 -2.25 7.85 25.51
C ILE A 287 -3.20 6.78 24.98
N ASP A 288 -4.51 7.01 25.04
CA ASP A 288 -5.50 6.03 24.61
C ASP A 288 -5.43 5.75 23.09
N PRO A 289 -5.33 6.77 22.21
CA PRO A 289 -5.02 6.56 20.79
C PRO A 289 -3.74 5.74 20.55
N LEU A 290 -2.67 5.97 21.32
CA LEU A 290 -1.43 5.20 21.20
C LEU A 290 -1.60 3.75 21.67
N LYS A 291 -2.34 3.49 22.75
CA LYS A 291 -2.65 2.12 23.22
C LYS A 291 -3.45 1.35 22.17
N LEU A 292 -4.45 1.99 21.57
CA LEU A 292 -5.23 1.40 20.48
C LEU A 292 -4.32 1.08 19.28
N LEU A 293 -3.44 2.02 18.90
CA LEU A 293 -2.55 1.84 17.75
C LEU A 293 -1.44 0.81 18.02
N ALA A 294 -0.94 0.69 19.26
CA ALA A 294 0.02 -0.32 19.67
C ALA A 294 -0.53 -1.75 19.48
N SER A 295 -1.85 -1.91 19.59
CA SER A 295 -2.55 -3.19 19.39
C SER A 295 -2.94 -3.44 17.93
N SER A 296 -2.74 -2.47 17.04
CA SER A 296 -3.20 -2.54 15.65
C SER A 296 -2.41 -3.56 14.80
N PRO A 297 -2.99 -4.04 13.69
CA PRO A 297 -2.31 -4.96 12.78
C PRO A 297 -1.14 -4.32 12.02
N ASN A 298 -1.05 -2.99 11.99
CA ASN A 298 0.03 -2.25 11.36
C ASN A 298 1.31 -2.42 12.19
N SER A 299 2.21 -3.30 11.75
CA SER A 299 3.44 -3.65 12.48
C SER A 299 4.33 -2.43 12.77
N THR A 300 4.44 -1.51 11.81
CA THR A 300 5.30 -0.32 11.94
C THR A 300 4.69 0.69 12.90
N ALA A 301 3.41 1.06 12.72
CA ALA A 301 2.74 1.99 13.63
C ALA A 301 2.60 1.41 15.04
N SER A 302 2.27 0.12 15.18
CA SER A 302 2.23 -0.59 16.46
C SER A 302 3.56 -0.51 17.20
N ARG A 303 4.68 -0.78 16.51
CA ARG A 303 6.02 -0.68 17.08
C ARG A 303 6.37 0.74 17.53
N LEU A 304 6.02 1.75 16.74
CA LEU A 304 6.25 3.17 17.06
C LEU A 304 5.39 3.63 18.24
N ALA A 305 4.11 3.27 18.26
CA ALA A 305 3.20 3.59 19.36
C ALA A 305 3.63 2.91 20.66
N ALA A 306 4.00 1.63 20.60
CA ALA A 306 4.57 0.90 21.75
C ALA A 306 5.86 1.56 22.26
N LYS A 307 6.70 2.07 21.36
CA LYS A 307 7.91 2.80 21.75
C LYS A 307 7.56 4.11 22.47
N ALA A 308 6.61 4.88 21.95
CA ALA A 308 6.14 6.11 22.59
C ALA A 308 5.60 5.83 24.00
N LEU A 309 4.73 4.82 24.15
CA LEU A 309 4.17 4.41 25.45
C LEU A 309 5.26 3.99 26.45
N LYS A 310 6.26 3.22 26.02
CA LYS A 310 7.40 2.84 26.88
C LYS A 310 8.20 4.04 27.38
N ILE A 311 8.43 5.04 26.52
CA ILE A 311 9.15 6.26 26.91
C ILE A 311 8.34 7.05 27.95
N LEU A 312 7.01 7.07 27.80
CA LEU A 312 6.10 7.73 28.73
C LEU A 312 5.98 6.99 30.07
N GLY A 313 6.30 5.70 30.11
CA GLY A 313 6.17 4.85 31.31
C GLY A 313 4.82 4.13 31.38
N GLU A 314 4.09 4.07 30.28
CA GLU A 314 2.81 3.37 30.17
C GLU A 314 2.98 1.89 29.85
N GLU A 315 2.04 1.08 30.33
CA GLU A 315 1.96 -0.32 29.93
C GLU A 315 1.59 -0.43 28.45
N VAL A 316 2.39 -1.21 27.71
CA VAL A 316 2.14 -1.50 26.30
C VAL A 316 1.11 -2.63 26.22
N PRO A 317 -0.01 -2.43 25.53
CA PRO A 317 -1.02 -3.48 25.36
C PRO A 317 -0.44 -4.76 24.74
N LYS A 318 -0.94 -5.90 25.19
CA LYS A 318 -0.61 -7.22 24.62
C LYS A 318 -1.06 -7.26 23.16
N LYS A 319 -0.12 -7.57 22.25
CA LYS A 319 -0.43 -7.78 20.85
C LYS A 319 -1.12 -9.14 20.68
N LEU A 320 -2.41 -9.10 20.34
CA LEU A 320 -3.21 -10.31 20.14
C LEU A 320 -2.92 -10.96 18.78
N SER A 321 -3.04 -12.29 18.72
CA SER A 321 -2.94 -13.04 17.47
C SER A 321 -4.11 -12.68 16.54
N LYS A 322 -3.89 -12.71 15.22
CA LYS A 322 -5.01 -12.57 14.26
C LYS A 322 -5.89 -13.82 14.18
N GLN A 323 -5.41 -14.97 14.64
CA GLN A 323 -6.18 -16.21 14.66
C GLN A 323 -7.16 -16.22 15.84
N VAL A 324 -8.21 -15.42 15.71
CA VAL A 324 -9.28 -15.27 16.71
C VAL A 324 -9.90 -16.62 17.12
N PRO A 325 -10.13 -17.60 16.21
CA PRO A 325 -10.67 -18.90 16.60
C PRO A 325 -9.81 -19.67 17.63
N LEU A 326 -8.53 -19.31 17.77
CA LEU A 326 -7.61 -19.94 18.72
C LEU A 326 -7.39 -19.13 20.00
N TRP A 327 -8.13 -18.03 20.20
CA TRP A 327 -7.97 -17.18 21.37
C TRP A 327 -8.43 -17.87 22.64
N SER A 328 -7.62 -17.71 23.70
CA SER A 328 -7.99 -18.12 25.05
C SER A 328 -8.94 -17.12 25.70
N VAL A 329 -9.53 -17.49 26.84
CA VAL A 329 -10.37 -16.59 27.66
C VAL A 329 -9.60 -15.32 28.07
N GLU A 330 -8.30 -15.44 28.34
CA GLU A 330 -7.44 -14.30 28.69
C GLU A 330 -7.28 -13.35 27.49
N ASP A 331 -7.10 -13.89 26.29
CA ASP A 331 -6.95 -13.08 25.07
C ASP A 331 -8.26 -12.34 24.73
N VAL A 332 -9.41 -12.99 24.94
CA VAL A 332 -10.73 -12.35 24.83
C VAL A 332 -10.88 -11.22 25.85
N SER A 333 -10.54 -11.46 27.12
CA SER A 333 -10.60 -10.43 28.18
C SER A 333 -9.74 -9.22 27.82
N HIS A 334 -8.52 -9.44 27.33
CA HIS A 334 -7.66 -8.37 26.84
C HIS A 334 -8.25 -7.60 25.66
N TRP A 335 -8.86 -8.29 24.69
CA TRP A 335 -9.51 -7.62 23.57
C TRP A 335 -10.70 -6.76 24.02
N VAL A 336 -11.55 -7.30 24.91
CA VAL A 336 -12.71 -6.58 25.49
C VAL A 336 -12.27 -5.31 26.21
N ALA A 337 -11.18 -5.37 26.98
CA ALA A 337 -10.59 -4.18 27.61
C ALA A 337 -10.10 -3.17 26.55
N GLN A 338 -9.39 -3.63 25.51
CA GLN A 338 -8.82 -2.80 24.45
C GLN A 338 -9.88 -2.05 23.63
N VAL A 339 -11.03 -2.66 23.37
CA VAL A 339 -12.13 -2.03 22.61
C VAL A 339 -12.98 -1.08 23.47
N GLY A 340 -12.60 -0.86 24.74
CA GLY A 340 -13.26 0.08 25.64
C GLY A 340 -14.44 -0.51 26.41
N PHE A 341 -14.48 -1.83 26.58
CA PHE A 341 -15.51 -2.57 27.32
C PHE A 341 -14.94 -3.26 28.57
N GLY A 342 -13.87 -2.69 29.15
CA GLY A 342 -13.16 -3.26 30.30
C GLY A 342 -14.03 -3.57 31.53
N GLU A 343 -15.13 -2.83 31.70
CA GLU A 343 -16.12 -3.09 32.76
C GLU A 343 -16.80 -4.47 32.66
N PHE A 344 -16.79 -5.09 31.49
CA PHE A 344 -17.37 -6.42 31.25
C PHE A 344 -16.34 -7.56 31.30
N CYS A 345 -15.03 -7.28 31.42
CA CYS A 345 -13.97 -8.31 31.39
C CYS A 345 -14.21 -9.44 32.39
N GLU A 346 -14.56 -9.10 33.65
CA GLU A 346 -14.85 -10.11 34.68
C GLU A 346 -16.01 -11.04 34.29
N ARG A 347 -17.00 -10.55 33.55
CA ARG A 347 -18.14 -11.35 33.08
C ARG A 347 -17.75 -12.27 31.93
N PHE A 348 -16.94 -11.78 30.98
CA PHE A 348 -16.39 -12.62 29.92
C PHE A 348 -15.51 -13.75 30.50
N GLU A 349 -14.70 -13.45 31.52
CA GLU A 349 -13.89 -14.45 32.22
C GLU A 349 -14.73 -15.45 33.01
N TYR A 350 -15.75 -14.97 33.74
CA TYR A 350 -16.67 -15.82 34.50
C TYR A 350 -17.42 -16.81 33.59
N CYS A 351 -17.92 -16.33 32.45
CA CYS A 351 -18.57 -17.15 31.43
C CYS A 351 -17.61 -18.00 30.61
N ARG A 352 -16.28 -17.83 30.81
CA ARG A 352 -15.21 -18.51 30.06
C ARG A 352 -15.36 -18.37 28.55
N VAL A 353 -15.69 -17.17 28.10
CA VAL A 353 -15.83 -16.86 26.67
C VAL A 353 -14.46 -16.90 26.02
N ASP A 354 -14.23 -17.88 25.16
CA ASP A 354 -13.04 -18.01 24.32
C ASP A 354 -13.28 -17.43 22.91
N GLY A 355 -12.30 -17.54 22.03
CA GLY A 355 -12.38 -17.00 20.67
C GLY A 355 -13.51 -17.57 19.83
N ASP A 356 -13.83 -18.86 20.01
CA ASP A 356 -14.93 -19.53 19.33
C ASP A 356 -16.29 -18.95 19.75
N LEU A 357 -16.52 -18.89 21.07
CA LEU A 357 -17.74 -18.33 21.64
C LEU A 357 -17.90 -16.83 21.31
N LEU A 358 -16.81 -16.06 21.35
CA LEU A 358 -16.83 -14.64 21.01
C LEU A 358 -17.30 -14.41 19.57
N LEU A 359 -16.82 -15.22 18.62
CA LEU A 359 -17.20 -15.09 17.21
C LEU A 359 -18.66 -15.51 16.95
N GLN A 360 -19.26 -16.32 17.81
CA GLN A 360 -20.65 -16.78 17.66
C GLN A 360 -21.66 -16.00 18.52
N ILE A 361 -21.20 -15.07 19.35
CA ILE A 361 -22.03 -14.42 20.35
C ILE A 361 -23.19 -13.62 19.75
N THR A 362 -24.35 -13.72 20.41
CA THR A 362 -25.61 -13.10 19.99
C THR A 362 -26.01 -11.91 20.87
N ASP A 363 -26.89 -11.05 20.33
CA ASP A 363 -27.48 -9.92 21.07
C ASP A 363 -28.18 -10.35 22.38
N LEU A 364 -28.72 -11.57 22.42
CA LEU A 364 -29.40 -12.14 23.58
C LEU A 364 -28.39 -12.56 24.65
N GLU A 365 -27.33 -13.27 24.27
CA GLU A 365 -26.28 -13.69 25.22
C GLU A 365 -25.52 -12.49 25.80
N LEU A 366 -25.33 -11.42 25.01
CA LEU A 366 -24.77 -10.17 25.51
C LEU A 366 -25.64 -9.56 26.62
N ALA A 367 -26.96 -9.63 26.48
CA ALA A 367 -27.90 -9.09 27.46
C ALA A 367 -28.02 -9.98 28.70
N ASP A 368 -28.27 -11.28 28.49
CA ASP A 368 -28.71 -12.20 29.52
C ASP A 368 -27.54 -12.83 30.28
N SER A 369 -26.43 -13.14 29.58
CA SER A 369 -25.27 -13.83 30.16
C SER A 369 -24.15 -12.87 30.57
N LEU A 370 -23.95 -11.79 29.81
CA LEU A 370 -22.85 -10.83 30.01
C LEU A 370 -23.29 -9.51 30.64
N ASP A 371 -24.57 -9.37 30.99
CA ASP A 371 -25.15 -8.22 31.70
C ASP A 371 -25.01 -6.88 30.94
N MET A 372 -24.83 -6.93 29.62
CA MET A 372 -24.75 -5.75 28.77
C MET A 372 -26.16 -5.30 28.38
N THR A 373 -26.97 -4.86 29.35
CA THR A 373 -28.40 -4.55 29.16
C THR A 373 -28.66 -3.31 28.29
N CYS A 374 -27.72 -2.37 28.22
CA CYS A 374 -27.85 -1.16 27.41
C CYS A 374 -27.75 -1.49 25.91
N ARG A 375 -28.85 -1.29 25.17
CA ARG A 375 -28.93 -1.56 23.72
C ARG A 375 -27.94 -0.74 22.88
N ILE A 376 -27.54 0.45 23.34
CA ILE A 376 -26.53 1.27 22.65
C ILE A 376 -25.13 0.68 22.87
N SER A 377 -24.82 0.23 24.09
CA SER A 377 -23.57 -0.46 24.40
C SER A 377 -23.44 -1.76 23.62
N GLN A 378 -24.52 -2.56 23.53
CA GLN A 378 -24.57 -3.76 22.68
C GLN A 378 -24.25 -3.43 21.22
N LYS A 379 -24.89 -2.40 20.64
CA LYS A 379 -24.60 -1.97 19.25
C LYS A 379 -23.16 -1.51 19.05
N ARG A 380 -22.57 -0.82 20.04
CA ARG A 380 -21.16 -0.42 19.99
C ARG A 380 -20.26 -1.66 20.03
N PHE A 381 -20.52 -2.61 20.94
CA PHE A 381 -19.75 -3.84 21.07
C PHE A 381 -19.80 -4.67 19.79
N LEU A 382 -21.00 -4.89 19.24
CA LEU A 382 -21.20 -5.63 17.99
C LEU A 382 -20.53 -4.96 16.79
N ARG A 383 -20.38 -3.64 16.80
CA ARG A 383 -19.61 -2.93 15.78
C ARG A 383 -18.12 -3.26 15.87
N GLU A 384 -17.55 -3.26 17.07
CA GLU A 384 -16.15 -3.65 17.27
C GLU A 384 -15.92 -5.14 16.96
N LEU A 385 -16.86 -6.01 17.35
CA LEU A 385 -16.83 -7.43 17.00
C LEU A 385 -16.91 -7.66 15.50
N LYS A 386 -17.72 -6.87 14.79
CA LYS A 386 -17.79 -6.94 13.32
C LYS A 386 -16.45 -6.59 12.68
N GLU A 387 -15.77 -5.54 13.13
CA GLU A 387 -14.43 -5.18 12.65
C GLU A 387 -13.40 -6.28 12.97
N LEU A 388 -13.48 -6.90 14.16
CA LEU A 388 -12.67 -8.07 14.50
C LEU A 388 -12.90 -9.23 13.53
N LYS A 389 -14.18 -9.57 13.24
CA LYS A 389 -14.53 -10.66 12.31
C LYS A 389 -14.01 -10.41 10.89
N ILE A 390 -13.96 -9.16 10.44
CA ILE A 390 -13.44 -8.79 9.12
C ILE A 390 -11.92 -8.93 9.05
N THR A 391 -11.22 -8.63 10.15
CA THR A 391 -9.74 -8.59 10.20
C THR A 391 -9.09 -9.88 10.72
N ALA A 392 -9.90 -10.81 11.21
CA ALA A 392 -9.47 -12.11 11.72
C ALA A 392 -8.88 -13.01 10.62
N ASP A 393 -7.91 -13.84 11.02
CA ASP A 393 -7.33 -14.90 10.22
C ASP A 393 -8.05 -16.23 10.51
N TYR A 394 -8.70 -16.79 9.49
CA TYR A 394 -9.46 -18.03 9.57
C TYR A 394 -8.71 -19.26 8.99
N THR A 395 -7.43 -19.13 8.65
CA THR A 395 -6.65 -20.21 8.03
C THR A 395 -6.59 -21.50 8.86
N SER A 396 -6.76 -21.42 10.18
CA SER A 396 -6.84 -22.58 11.07
C SER A 396 -8.10 -23.43 10.87
N CYS A 397 -9.20 -22.83 10.40
CA CYS A 397 -10.51 -23.48 10.24
C CYS A 397 -11.06 -23.42 8.81
N ASP A 398 -10.35 -22.80 7.86
CA ASP A 398 -10.77 -22.67 6.47
C ASP A 398 -9.80 -23.36 5.48
N PRO A 399 -9.88 -24.70 5.32
CA PRO A 399 -9.08 -25.41 4.34
C PRO A 399 -9.48 -25.10 2.89
N SER A 400 -10.70 -24.60 2.68
CA SER A 400 -11.27 -24.38 1.34
C SER A 400 -11.03 -22.98 0.78
N LYS A 401 -10.47 -22.07 1.60
CA LYS A 401 -10.31 -20.64 1.29
C LYS A 401 -11.65 -19.99 0.92
N LEU A 402 -12.66 -20.26 1.74
CA LEU A 402 -13.94 -19.56 1.71
C LEU A 402 -13.77 -18.08 2.10
N SER A 403 -12.89 -17.75 3.05
CA SER A 403 -12.59 -16.37 3.43
C SER A 403 -12.12 -15.54 2.24
N ASP A 404 -11.19 -16.08 1.44
CA ASP A 404 -10.67 -15.42 0.24
C ASP A 404 -11.78 -15.18 -0.78
N TRP A 405 -12.71 -16.15 -0.93
CA TRP A 405 -13.86 -16.00 -1.81
C TRP A 405 -14.83 -14.91 -1.35
N LEU A 406 -15.05 -14.77 -0.04
CA LEU A 406 -15.88 -13.71 0.52
C LEU A 406 -15.23 -12.34 0.31
N ASP A 407 -13.92 -12.23 0.53
CA ASP A 407 -13.13 -11.00 0.34
C ASP A 407 -13.15 -10.51 -1.13
N GLU A 408 -13.02 -11.44 -2.09
CA GLU A 408 -13.14 -11.15 -3.53
C GLU A 408 -14.49 -10.49 -3.90
N ILE A 409 -15.57 -10.81 -3.20
CA ILE A 409 -16.88 -10.19 -3.44
C ILE A 409 -16.93 -8.82 -2.76
N SER A 410 -16.56 -8.78 -1.48
CA SER A 410 -16.43 -7.57 -0.69
C SER A 410 -15.72 -7.90 0.62
N PRO A 411 -14.74 -7.09 1.06
CA PRO A 411 -14.08 -7.28 2.37
C PRO A 411 -15.06 -7.31 3.55
N LEU A 412 -16.22 -6.65 3.41
CA LEU A 412 -17.26 -6.66 4.43
C LEU A 412 -17.88 -8.04 4.65
N PHE A 413 -17.78 -8.96 3.68
CA PHE A 413 -18.38 -10.29 3.79
C PHE A 413 -17.56 -11.26 4.64
N LEU A 414 -16.30 -10.94 4.94
CA LEU A 414 -15.50 -11.66 5.91
C LEU A 414 -16.15 -11.73 7.30
N GLN A 415 -17.04 -10.78 7.62
CA GLN A 415 -17.82 -10.82 8.88
C GLN A 415 -18.71 -12.08 9.03
N TYR A 416 -18.98 -12.79 7.93
CA TYR A 416 -19.81 -14.00 7.91
C TYR A 416 -18.99 -15.29 7.80
N ALA A 417 -17.67 -15.19 7.58
CA ALA A 417 -16.81 -16.33 7.27
C ALA A 417 -16.88 -17.41 8.37
N TYR A 418 -16.72 -17.01 9.63
CA TYR A 418 -16.72 -17.96 10.74
C TYR A 418 -18.02 -18.75 10.86
N ASN A 419 -19.17 -18.06 10.85
CA ASN A 419 -20.48 -18.71 10.96
C ASN A 419 -20.73 -19.68 9.79
N MET A 420 -20.30 -19.32 8.57
CA MET A 420 -20.41 -20.22 7.42
C MET A 420 -19.53 -21.47 7.62
N LEU A 421 -18.29 -21.30 8.07
CA LEU A 421 -17.36 -22.40 8.32
C LEU A 421 -17.86 -23.33 9.44
N THR A 422 -18.42 -22.78 10.53
CA THR A 422 -18.98 -23.58 11.64
C THR A 422 -20.21 -24.38 11.20
N CYS A 423 -20.98 -23.89 10.22
CA CYS A 423 -22.06 -24.63 9.58
C CYS A 423 -21.58 -25.71 8.59
N GLY A 424 -20.26 -25.86 8.40
CA GLY A 424 -19.68 -26.81 7.44
C GLY A 424 -19.75 -26.34 5.98
N VAL A 425 -19.95 -25.04 5.75
CA VAL A 425 -19.92 -24.47 4.41
C VAL A 425 -18.47 -24.34 3.94
N ASP A 426 -18.18 -24.97 2.81
CA ASP A 426 -16.92 -24.85 2.08
C ASP A 426 -17.15 -24.38 0.63
N ARG A 427 -16.07 -24.13 -0.13
CA ARG A 427 -16.19 -23.77 -1.56
C ARG A 427 -16.97 -24.77 -2.42
N GLN A 428 -17.04 -26.05 -2.05
CA GLN A 428 -17.73 -27.09 -2.82
C GLN A 428 -19.24 -27.11 -2.52
N SER A 429 -19.63 -26.69 -1.32
CA SER A 429 -21.02 -26.60 -0.87
C SER A 429 -21.74 -25.33 -1.37
N LEU A 430 -21.00 -24.27 -1.72
CA LEU A 430 -21.54 -22.98 -2.19
C LEU A 430 -22.63 -23.13 -3.28
N PRO A 431 -22.46 -23.95 -4.34
CA PRO A 431 -23.48 -24.21 -5.37
C PRO A 431 -24.87 -24.58 -4.85
N TYR A 432 -24.95 -25.20 -3.68
CA TYR A 432 -26.16 -25.80 -3.12
C TYR A 432 -26.81 -24.95 -2.03
N LEU A 433 -26.22 -23.79 -1.70
CA LEU A 433 -26.76 -22.90 -0.68
C LEU A 433 -28.04 -22.21 -1.17
N THR A 434 -29.02 -22.15 -0.29
CA THR A 434 -30.30 -21.45 -0.48
C THR A 434 -30.31 -20.16 0.32
N GLU A 435 -31.30 -19.29 0.07
CA GLU A 435 -31.49 -18.12 0.92
C GLU A 435 -31.76 -18.50 2.38
N ASP A 436 -32.51 -19.59 2.60
CA ASP A 436 -32.83 -20.09 3.94
C ASP A 436 -31.56 -20.52 4.68
N HIS A 437 -30.67 -21.31 4.07
CA HIS A 437 -29.39 -21.70 4.70
C HIS A 437 -28.53 -20.47 5.08
N LEU A 438 -28.52 -19.44 4.22
CA LEU A 438 -27.79 -18.20 4.52
C LEU A 438 -28.45 -17.40 5.66
N MET A 439 -29.78 -17.47 5.79
CA MET A 439 -30.53 -16.71 6.78
C MET A 439 -30.55 -17.38 8.16
N SER A 440 -30.92 -18.66 8.23
CA SER A 440 -31.08 -19.39 9.48
C SER A 440 -29.76 -19.91 10.03
N ASP A 441 -28.96 -20.55 9.18
CA ASP A 441 -27.80 -21.31 9.65
C ASP A 441 -26.57 -20.39 9.69
N CYS A 442 -26.29 -19.72 8.58
CA CYS A 442 -25.15 -18.78 8.50
C CYS A 442 -25.41 -17.44 9.21
N SER A 443 -26.63 -17.21 9.70
CA SER A 443 -27.04 -16.00 10.43
C SER A 443 -26.84 -14.68 9.67
N ILE A 444 -27.00 -14.68 8.34
CA ILE A 444 -26.86 -13.49 7.50
C ILE A 444 -28.19 -12.74 7.44
N GLY A 445 -28.49 -11.91 8.44
CA GLY A 445 -29.77 -11.19 8.53
C GLY A 445 -30.01 -10.16 7.40
N ASN A 446 -28.95 -9.61 6.80
CA ASN A 446 -29.08 -8.60 5.75
C ASN A 446 -29.45 -9.22 4.38
N GLY A 447 -30.69 -8.99 3.95
CA GLY A 447 -31.21 -9.51 2.68
C GLY A 447 -30.44 -9.06 1.43
N VAL A 448 -29.87 -7.84 1.44
CA VAL A 448 -29.03 -7.36 0.33
C VAL A 448 -27.72 -8.15 0.24
N HIS A 449 -27.13 -8.50 1.38
CA HIS A 449 -25.92 -9.31 1.42
C HIS A 449 -26.21 -10.73 0.93
N ARG A 450 -27.30 -11.35 1.41
CA ARG A 450 -27.75 -12.67 0.91
C ARG A 450 -28.00 -12.65 -0.60
N MET A 451 -28.68 -11.64 -1.12
CA MET A 451 -28.92 -11.48 -2.56
C MET A 451 -27.61 -11.41 -3.36
N ARG A 452 -26.62 -10.63 -2.90
CA ARG A 452 -25.31 -10.51 -3.57
C ARG A 452 -24.51 -11.81 -3.53
N LEU A 453 -24.51 -12.51 -2.40
CA LEU A 453 -23.88 -13.82 -2.26
C LEU A 453 -24.53 -14.84 -3.20
N LEU A 454 -25.86 -14.91 -3.23
CA LEU A 454 -26.60 -15.80 -4.13
C LEU A 454 -26.40 -15.46 -5.61
N ASP A 455 -26.30 -14.18 -5.98
CA ASP A 455 -25.95 -13.76 -7.35
C ASP A 455 -24.56 -14.28 -7.75
N ARG A 456 -23.58 -14.17 -6.84
CA ARG A 456 -22.23 -14.70 -7.09
C ARG A 456 -22.22 -16.22 -7.18
N ILE A 457 -22.94 -16.92 -6.30
CA ILE A 457 -23.11 -18.38 -6.33
C ILE A 457 -23.79 -18.82 -7.64
N LYS A 458 -24.78 -18.09 -8.13
CA LYS A 458 -25.43 -18.37 -9.42
C LYS A 458 -24.47 -18.25 -10.59
N LYS A 459 -23.53 -17.29 -10.55
CA LYS A 459 -22.46 -17.18 -11.57
C LYS A 459 -21.53 -18.38 -11.52
N ILE A 460 -21.19 -18.87 -10.32
CA ILE A 460 -20.46 -20.13 -10.15
C ILE A 460 -21.27 -21.28 -10.76
N ASN A 461 -22.57 -21.37 -10.52
CA ASN A 461 -23.43 -22.42 -11.07
C ASN A 461 -23.63 -22.33 -12.60
N GLY A 462 -23.71 -21.12 -13.16
CA GLY A 462 -23.70 -20.89 -14.61
C GLY A 462 -22.39 -21.33 -15.25
N ASP A 463 -21.27 -21.15 -14.55
CA ASP A 463 -19.98 -21.71 -14.93
C ASP A 463 -19.88 -23.22 -14.68
N LEU A 464 -20.58 -23.81 -13.70
CA LEU A 464 -20.61 -25.28 -13.47
C LEU A 464 -21.40 -26.03 -14.56
N THR A 465 -22.48 -25.45 -15.11
CA THR A 465 -23.17 -26.02 -16.27
C THR A 465 -22.29 -26.03 -17.52
N ASN A 466 -21.35 -25.10 -17.62
CA ASN A 466 -20.25 -25.13 -18.60
C ASN A 466 -19.00 -25.86 -18.07
N GLY A 467 -18.95 -26.21 -16.78
CA GLY A 467 -17.73 -26.53 -16.03
C GLY A 467 -17.27 -27.96 -16.20
N LEU A 468 -18.23 -28.89 -16.38
CA LEU A 468 -17.94 -30.25 -16.82
C LEU A 468 -17.39 -30.29 -18.27
N GLU A 469 -17.75 -29.32 -19.12
CA GLU A 469 -17.09 -29.12 -20.42
C GLU A 469 -15.76 -28.33 -20.31
N CYS A 470 -15.62 -27.43 -19.32
CA CYS A 470 -14.49 -26.52 -19.17
C CYS A 470 -13.24 -27.18 -18.58
N MET A 471 -13.38 -28.08 -17.59
CA MET A 471 -12.24 -28.86 -17.07
C MET A 471 -11.59 -29.74 -18.14
N MET A 472 -12.35 -30.12 -19.17
CA MET A 472 -11.84 -30.90 -20.30
C MET A 472 -11.28 -30.02 -21.43
N LYS A 473 -11.52 -28.69 -21.43
CA LYS A 473 -11.17 -27.79 -22.56
C LYS A 473 -9.86 -27.03 -22.44
N ASN A 474 -9.11 -27.13 -21.34
CA ASN A 474 -7.81 -26.43 -21.22
C ASN A 474 -6.70 -27.37 -20.72
N ILE A 475 -6.40 -28.45 -21.46
CA ILE A 475 -5.08 -29.09 -21.37
C ILE A 475 -4.22 -28.47 -22.49
N ASP A 476 -3.23 -27.67 -22.12
CA ASP A 476 -2.32 -27.09 -23.11
C ASP A 476 -1.31 -28.15 -23.56
N CYS A 477 -0.74 -28.92 -22.63
CA CYS A 477 0.29 -29.92 -22.92
C CYS A 477 -0.03 -31.28 -22.29
N PHE A 478 0.07 -32.34 -23.08
CA PHE A 478 0.12 -33.71 -22.60
C PHE A 478 1.55 -34.24 -22.72
N ILE A 479 2.12 -34.80 -21.63
CA ILE A 479 3.47 -35.41 -21.66
C ILE A 479 3.34 -36.94 -21.66
N SER A 480 3.71 -37.55 -22.78
CA SER A 480 3.89 -39.00 -22.89
C SER A 480 5.35 -39.35 -22.59
N TYR A 481 5.56 -40.35 -21.76
CA TYR A 481 6.90 -40.79 -21.36
C TYR A 481 6.94 -42.27 -21.06
N ARG A 482 8.14 -42.84 -21.15
CA ARG A 482 8.35 -44.24 -20.79
C ARG A 482 8.46 -44.39 -19.27
N ARG A 483 7.51 -45.09 -18.63
CA ARG A 483 7.48 -45.21 -17.16
C ARG A 483 8.77 -45.74 -16.51
N SER A 484 9.50 -46.65 -17.18
CA SER A 484 10.70 -47.28 -16.63
C SER A 484 11.87 -46.32 -16.40
N ASN A 485 11.98 -45.22 -17.17
CA ASN A 485 13.14 -44.32 -17.10
C ASN A 485 12.87 -42.86 -17.47
N GLY A 486 11.68 -42.51 -17.98
CA GLY A 486 11.29 -41.14 -18.36
C GLY A 486 10.51 -40.37 -17.30
N SER A 487 10.15 -41.00 -16.17
CA SER A 487 9.30 -40.39 -15.14
C SER A 487 9.91 -39.14 -14.51
N GLN A 488 11.22 -39.15 -14.26
CA GLN A 488 11.95 -38.03 -13.68
C GLN A 488 11.94 -36.81 -14.61
N LEU A 489 12.26 -37.00 -15.89
CA LEU A 489 12.27 -35.92 -16.88
C LEU A 489 10.87 -35.39 -17.17
N ALA A 490 9.86 -36.26 -17.27
CA ALA A 490 8.46 -35.84 -17.43
C ALA A 490 7.96 -35.00 -16.25
N SER A 491 8.33 -35.38 -15.02
CA SER A 491 7.99 -34.62 -13.81
C SER A 491 8.67 -33.25 -13.78
N LEU A 492 9.95 -33.20 -14.18
CA LEU A 492 10.70 -31.96 -14.28
C LEU A 492 10.07 -31.00 -15.30
N LEU A 493 9.76 -31.50 -16.50
CA LEU A 493 9.09 -30.72 -17.55
C LEU A 493 7.73 -30.19 -17.10
N LYS A 494 6.95 -31.00 -16.37
CA LYS A 494 5.68 -30.56 -15.80
C LYS A 494 5.85 -29.35 -14.89
N VAL A 495 6.80 -29.39 -13.95
CA VAL A 495 7.06 -28.27 -13.02
C VAL A 495 7.47 -27.01 -13.78
N HIS A 496 8.43 -27.12 -14.70
CA HIS A 496 8.92 -25.97 -15.47
C HIS A 496 7.84 -25.32 -16.35
N LEU A 497 7.00 -26.12 -17.01
CA LEU A 497 5.93 -25.62 -17.86
C LEU A 497 4.77 -25.01 -17.03
N GLN A 498 4.47 -25.57 -15.85
CA GLN A 498 3.48 -24.98 -14.93
C GLN A 498 3.93 -23.63 -14.38
N LEU A 499 5.22 -23.47 -14.04
CA LEU A 499 5.78 -22.18 -13.63
C LEU A 499 5.70 -21.11 -14.73
N ARG A 500 5.56 -21.54 -16.00
CA ARG A 500 5.41 -20.67 -17.19
C ARG A 500 3.95 -20.48 -17.63
N GLY A 501 3.01 -20.97 -16.82
CA GLY A 501 1.57 -20.77 -16.99
C GLY A 501 0.87 -21.76 -17.93
N PHE A 502 1.52 -22.87 -18.32
CA PHE A 502 0.86 -23.92 -19.11
C PHE A 502 0.13 -24.93 -18.20
N SER A 503 -1.05 -25.38 -18.62
CA SER A 503 -1.67 -26.56 -18.00
C SER A 503 -1.07 -27.84 -18.58
N VAL A 504 -0.51 -28.68 -17.71
CA VAL A 504 0.26 -29.87 -18.12
C VAL A 504 -0.32 -31.12 -17.47
N PHE A 505 -0.63 -32.10 -18.30
CA PHE A 505 -1.08 -33.42 -17.87
C PHE A 505 0.01 -34.47 -18.08
N ILE A 506 0.29 -35.27 -17.04
CA ILE A 506 1.18 -36.44 -17.08
C ILE A 506 0.45 -37.62 -16.44
N ASP A 507 0.65 -38.82 -16.97
CA ASP A 507 0.14 -40.05 -16.37
C ASP A 507 0.92 -40.37 -15.08
N ILE A 508 0.26 -40.45 -13.92
CA ILE A 508 0.88 -40.74 -12.60
C ILE A 508 0.33 -42.07 -12.10
N GLU A 509 1.21 -42.90 -11.54
CA GLU A 509 1.13 -44.32 -11.11
C GLU A 509 -0.11 -44.85 -10.34
N ARG A 510 -1.23 -44.13 -10.22
CA ARG A 510 -2.41 -44.51 -9.41
C ARG A 510 -3.67 -44.84 -10.21
N LEU A 511 -3.57 -45.52 -11.34
CA LEU A 511 -4.74 -45.94 -12.12
C LEU A 511 -4.84 -47.47 -12.20
N THR A 512 -5.49 -48.05 -11.18
CA THR A 512 -5.95 -49.44 -11.13
C THR A 512 -6.96 -49.72 -12.25
N ALA A 513 -6.79 -50.87 -12.91
CA ALA A 513 -7.53 -51.33 -14.08
C ALA A 513 -9.05 -51.11 -14.06
N GLY A 514 -9.61 -50.68 -15.20
CA GLY A 514 -10.94 -51.14 -15.60
C GLY A 514 -11.83 -50.19 -16.42
N LYS A 515 -11.79 -48.86 -16.23
CA LYS A 515 -12.72 -47.93 -16.91
C LYS A 515 -12.19 -46.51 -17.23
N PHE A 516 -10.91 -46.21 -17.01
CA PHE A 516 -10.32 -44.88 -17.27
C PHE A 516 -9.52 -44.78 -18.58
N ASP A 517 -9.34 -45.89 -19.30
CA ASP A 517 -8.54 -45.98 -20.53
C ASP A 517 -9.04 -45.04 -21.64
N GLU A 518 -10.36 -44.83 -21.71
CA GLU A 518 -10.95 -43.85 -22.64
C GLU A 518 -10.67 -42.40 -22.24
N ASN A 519 -10.56 -42.11 -20.94
CA ASN A 519 -10.35 -40.75 -20.45
C ASN A 519 -8.93 -40.27 -20.75
N LEU A 520 -7.93 -41.15 -20.68
CA LEU A 520 -6.55 -40.82 -21.06
C LEU A 520 -6.46 -40.45 -22.55
N LEU A 521 -7.07 -41.26 -23.42
CA LEU A 521 -7.09 -40.98 -24.86
C LEU A 521 -7.93 -39.74 -25.21
N LYS A 522 -9.00 -39.47 -24.45
CA LYS A 522 -9.77 -38.21 -24.56
C LYS A 522 -8.90 -37.01 -24.17
N SER A 523 -8.12 -37.10 -23.09
CA SER A 523 -7.19 -36.03 -22.68
C SER A 523 -6.13 -35.71 -23.73
N ILE A 524 -5.64 -36.72 -24.46
CA ILE A 524 -4.69 -36.50 -25.57
C ILE A 524 -5.37 -35.77 -26.72
N LYS A 525 -6.56 -36.18 -27.14
CA LYS A 525 -7.32 -35.51 -28.22
C LYS A 525 -7.68 -34.06 -27.89
N LEU A 526 -7.81 -33.73 -26.61
CA LEU A 526 -8.13 -32.39 -26.13
C LEU A 526 -6.89 -31.51 -25.91
N ALA A 527 -5.68 -32.10 -25.90
CA ALA A 527 -4.45 -31.37 -25.69
C ALA A 527 -4.02 -30.62 -26.96
N LYS A 528 -3.60 -29.36 -26.81
CA LYS A 528 -3.05 -28.56 -27.93
C LYS A 528 -1.68 -29.07 -28.36
N HIS A 529 -0.85 -29.44 -27.39
CA HIS A 529 0.51 -29.91 -27.58
C HIS A 529 0.70 -31.29 -26.97
N PHE A 530 1.46 -32.13 -27.66
CA PHE A 530 1.83 -33.45 -27.21
C PHE A 530 3.35 -33.56 -27.13
N ILE A 531 3.90 -33.64 -25.92
CA ILE A 531 5.33 -33.72 -25.68
C ILE A 531 5.68 -35.19 -25.48
N LEU A 532 6.55 -35.72 -26.34
CA LEU A 532 6.98 -37.12 -26.28
C LEU A 532 8.40 -37.18 -25.70
N VAL A 533 8.53 -37.67 -24.46
CA VAL A 533 9.82 -37.85 -23.80
C VAL A 533 10.46 -39.15 -24.26
N LEU A 534 11.56 -39.01 -25.00
CA LEU A 534 12.35 -40.09 -25.58
C LEU A 534 13.65 -40.26 -24.78
N THR A 535 13.60 -41.11 -23.77
CA THR A 535 14.77 -41.64 -23.03
C THR A 535 15.33 -42.89 -23.74
N PRO A 536 16.52 -43.41 -23.38
CA PRO A 536 17.05 -44.63 -23.97
C PRO A 536 16.00 -45.75 -23.94
N ASN A 537 15.83 -46.46 -25.05
CA ASN A 537 14.88 -47.59 -25.18
C ASN A 537 13.39 -47.21 -25.04
N ALA A 538 13.02 -45.93 -25.18
CA ALA A 538 11.64 -45.47 -25.01
C ALA A 538 10.65 -46.14 -25.98
N LEU A 539 11.07 -46.41 -27.23
CA LEU A 539 10.24 -46.98 -28.28
C LEU A 539 10.40 -48.50 -28.47
N ASP A 540 11.23 -49.18 -27.67
CA ASP A 540 11.58 -50.60 -27.91
C ASP A 540 10.37 -51.53 -27.89
N ARG A 541 9.38 -51.29 -27.02
CA ARG A 541 8.13 -52.09 -27.01
C ARG A 541 7.11 -51.68 -28.08
N CYS A 542 7.33 -50.55 -28.76
CA CYS A 542 6.51 -50.15 -29.90
C CYS A 542 6.97 -50.84 -31.20
N ILE A 543 8.21 -51.35 -31.24
CA ILE A 543 8.75 -52.05 -32.41
C ILE A 543 7.97 -53.34 -32.65
N GLY A 544 7.34 -53.46 -33.82
CA GLY A 544 6.52 -54.62 -34.19
C GLY A 544 5.16 -54.74 -33.48
N ASP A 545 4.71 -53.70 -32.76
CA ASP A 545 3.44 -53.69 -32.04
C ASP A 545 2.23 -53.36 -32.95
N ASN A 546 1.96 -54.19 -33.96
CA ASN A 546 0.87 -53.96 -34.91
C ASN A 546 -0.54 -54.03 -34.28
N ASP A 547 -0.66 -54.64 -33.10
CA ASP A 547 -1.92 -54.76 -32.36
C ASP A 547 -2.17 -53.58 -31.39
N GLN A 548 -1.31 -52.56 -31.39
CA GLN A 548 -1.35 -51.41 -30.46
C GLN A 548 -1.51 -51.84 -28.99
N LYS A 549 -0.69 -52.77 -28.50
CA LYS A 549 -0.74 -53.20 -27.10
C LYS A 549 0.03 -52.27 -26.17
N ASP A 550 1.07 -51.60 -26.65
CA ASP A 550 1.84 -50.67 -25.83
C ASP A 550 1.12 -49.32 -25.66
N TRP A 551 1.15 -48.77 -24.45
CA TRP A 551 0.49 -47.50 -24.14
C TRP A 551 1.14 -46.33 -24.87
N VAL A 552 2.48 -46.27 -24.93
CA VAL A 552 3.17 -45.19 -25.65
C VAL A 552 2.80 -45.23 -27.13
N HIS A 553 2.66 -46.42 -27.71
CA HIS A 553 2.18 -46.60 -29.07
C HIS A 553 0.75 -46.03 -29.25
N LYS A 554 -0.20 -46.40 -28.39
CA LYS A 554 -1.58 -45.88 -28.41
C LYS A 554 -1.65 -44.35 -28.25
N GLU A 555 -0.82 -43.78 -27.38
CA GLU A 555 -0.79 -42.34 -27.12
C GLU A 555 -0.28 -41.57 -28.34
N ILE A 556 0.80 -42.04 -28.99
CA ILE A 556 1.36 -41.44 -30.20
C ILE A 556 0.35 -41.47 -31.35
N THR A 557 -0.26 -42.62 -31.62
CA THR A 557 -1.26 -42.76 -32.70
C THR A 557 -2.49 -41.91 -32.44
N THR A 558 -2.91 -41.78 -31.17
CA THR A 558 -4.01 -40.90 -30.76
C THR A 558 -3.67 -39.42 -30.93
N ALA A 559 -2.46 -39.00 -30.57
CA ALA A 559 -1.99 -37.62 -30.76
C ALA A 559 -1.91 -37.24 -32.25
N MET A 560 -1.44 -38.17 -33.09
CA MET A 560 -1.39 -37.99 -34.54
C MET A 560 -2.80 -37.88 -35.14
N ALA A 561 -3.72 -38.77 -34.75
CA ALA A 561 -5.11 -38.71 -35.19
C ALA A 561 -5.84 -37.46 -34.68
N GLY A 562 -5.46 -36.96 -33.50
CA GLY A 562 -5.99 -35.73 -32.89
C GLY A 562 -5.43 -34.42 -33.48
N GLY A 563 -4.41 -34.48 -34.34
CA GLY A 563 -3.79 -33.29 -34.91
C GLY A 563 -3.03 -32.42 -33.90
N CYS A 564 -2.61 -32.99 -32.77
CA CYS A 564 -1.84 -32.29 -31.75
C CYS A 564 -0.48 -31.83 -32.31
N ASN A 565 0.06 -30.73 -31.80
CA ASN A 565 1.45 -30.34 -32.10
C ASN A 565 2.41 -31.26 -31.33
N ILE A 566 2.98 -32.26 -32.01
CA ILE A 566 3.86 -33.27 -31.42
C ILE A 566 5.30 -32.75 -31.37
N ILE A 567 5.89 -32.73 -30.17
CA ILE A 567 7.26 -32.28 -29.92
C ILE A 567 8.05 -33.43 -29.26
N PRO A 568 8.90 -34.13 -30.01
CA PRO A 568 9.82 -35.12 -29.45
C PRO A 568 10.91 -34.45 -28.60
N LEU A 569 11.12 -34.91 -27.37
CA LEU A 569 12.19 -34.44 -26.49
C LEU A 569 13.14 -35.60 -26.22
N MET A 570 14.34 -35.53 -26.78
CA MET A 570 15.32 -36.61 -26.81
C MET A 570 16.37 -36.45 -25.72
N ASP A 571 16.39 -37.38 -24.77
CA ASP A 571 17.43 -37.52 -23.75
C ASP A 571 18.23 -38.79 -24.03
N ASN A 572 19.45 -38.63 -24.56
CA ASN A 572 20.35 -39.74 -24.91
C ASN A 572 19.67 -40.85 -25.73
N PHE A 573 18.74 -40.48 -26.62
CA PHE A 573 17.94 -41.40 -27.42
C PHE A 573 18.34 -41.40 -28.89
N ASP A 574 18.43 -42.59 -29.46
CA ASP A 574 18.68 -42.83 -30.88
C ASP A 574 17.42 -43.36 -31.57
N TRP A 575 17.07 -42.78 -32.72
CA TRP A 575 15.90 -43.21 -33.48
C TRP A 575 16.08 -44.62 -34.06
N PRO A 576 15.11 -45.53 -33.89
CA PRO A 576 15.11 -46.79 -34.61
C PRO A 576 14.87 -46.56 -36.11
N ALA A 577 15.29 -47.51 -36.95
CA ALA A 577 14.97 -47.49 -38.37
C ALA A 577 13.45 -47.40 -38.60
N ALA A 578 13.00 -46.48 -39.45
CA ALA A 578 11.58 -46.18 -39.64
C ALA A 578 10.75 -47.42 -40.05
N ASP A 579 11.35 -48.37 -40.78
CA ASP A 579 10.70 -49.61 -41.22
C ASP A 579 10.43 -50.61 -40.08
N LYS A 580 11.06 -50.41 -38.90
CA LYS A 580 10.83 -51.23 -37.71
C LYS A 580 9.65 -50.75 -36.87
N LEU A 581 9.20 -49.50 -37.08
CA LEU A 581 8.04 -48.95 -36.40
C LEU A 581 6.75 -49.30 -37.16
N PRO A 582 5.64 -49.54 -36.43
CA PRO A 582 4.32 -49.70 -37.04
C PRO A 582 3.95 -48.56 -38.00
N THR A 583 3.18 -48.88 -39.04
CA THR A 583 2.90 -47.98 -40.18
C THR A 583 2.11 -46.73 -39.80
N ASP A 584 1.39 -46.78 -38.69
CA ASP A 584 0.57 -45.73 -38.09
C ASP A 584 1.37 -44.75 -37.22
N MET A 585 2.55 -45.13 -36.71
CA MET A 585 3.41 -44.24 -35.91
C MET A 585 4.74 -43.86 -36.58
N LYS A 586 5.13 -44.50 -37.70
CA LYS A 586 6.42 -44.26 -38.39
C LYS A 586 6.71 -42.79 -38.74
N SER A 587 5.67 -41.97 -38.89
CA SER A 587 5.79 -40.54 -39.17
C SER A 587 6.43 -39.74 -38.03
N ILE A 588 6.47 -40.29 -36.80
CA ILE A 588 7.03 -39.62 -35.62
C ILE A 588 8.51 -39.22 -35.79
N VAL A 589 9.26 -39.98 -36.60
CA VAL A 589 10.70 -39.77 -36.86
C VAL A 589 10.96 -38.47 -37.62
N TYR A 590 9.94 -37.93 -38.32
CA TYR A 590 10.06 -36.70 -39.10
C TYR A 590 9.66 -35.42 -38.34
N PHE A 591 9.23 -35.53 -37.07
CA PHE A 591 8.88 -34.36 -36.27
C PHE A 591 10.13 -33.66 -35.73
N ASN A 592 10.06 -32.33 -35.64
CA ASN A 592 11.17 -31.52 -35.12
C ASN A 592 11.34 -31.75 -33.61
N GLY A 593 12.38 -32.47 -33.23
CA GLY A 593 12.69 -32.76 -31.84
C GLY A 593 13.63 -31.74 -31.17
N ILE A 594 13.58 -31.71 -29.84
CA ILE A 594 14.50 -30.97 -28.97
C ILE A 594 15.42 -31.98 -28.29
N ARG A 595 16.73 -31.76 -28.37
CA ARG A 595 17.71 -32.56 -27.61
C ARG A 595 17.84 -31.97 -26.20
N TRP A 596 17.60 -32.79 -25.19
CA TRP A 596 17.76 -32.45 -23.79
C TRP A 596 19.24 -32.49 -23.40
N ILE A 597 19.69 -31.48 -22.67
CA ILE A 597 21.06 -31.40 -22.14
C ILE A 597 20.95 -31.06 -20.66
N HIS A 598 21.38 -31.99 -19.79
CA HIS A 598 21.20 -31.87 -18.33
C HIS A 598 21.88 -30.63 -17.72
N ASP A 599 22.96 -30.13 -18.33
CA ASP A 599 23.68 -28.94 -17.86
C ASP A 599 23.01 -27.62 -18.27
N TYR A 600 22.07 -27.65 -19.23
CA TYR A 600 21.42 -26.46 -19.81
C TYR A 600 19.90 -26.57 -19.81
N GLN A 601 19.31 -26.97 -18.68
CA GLN A 601 17.88 -27.28 -18.55
C GLN A 601 16.99 -26.10 -18.92
N ASP A 602 17.27 -24.91 -18.36
CA ASP A 602 16.45 -23.72 -18.60
C ASP A 602 16.42 -23.32 -20.09
N ALA A 603 17.56 -23.40 -20.78
CA ALA A 603 17.64 -23.11 -22.21
C ALA A 603 16.88 -24.15 -23.06
N CYS A 604 16.87 -25.42 -22.65
CA CYS A 604 16.06 -26.44 -23.29
C CYS A 604 14.56 -26.19 -23.09
N VAL A 605 14.13 -25.76 -21.90
CA VAL A 605 12.74 -25.40 -21.61
C VAL A 605 12.33 -24.14 -22.36
N ASP A 606 13.18 -23.12 -22.47
CA ASP A 606 12.93 -21.91 -23.28
C ASP A 606 12.67 -22.25 -24.75
N LYS A 607 13.48 -23.17 -25.29
CA LYS A 607 13.29 -23.66 -26.65
C LYS A 607 11.99 -24.46 -26.80
N LEU A 608 11.64 -25.27 -25.80
CA LEU A 608 10.37 -25.99 -25.77
C LEU A 608 9.18 -25.02 -25.74
N GLU A 609 9.24 -23.99 -24.91
CA GLU A 609 8.22 -22.95 -24.84
C GLU A 609 8.03 -22.22 -26.18
N GLN A 610 9.11 -21.92 -26.91
CA GLN A 610 9.01 -21.33 -28.24
C GLN A 610 8.23 -22.22 -29.22
N PHE A 611 8.41 -23.55 -29.13
CA PHE A 611 7.66 -24.52 -29.94
C PHE A 611 6.19 -24.60 -29.53
N LEU A 612 5.89 -24.47 -28.23
CA LEU A 612 4.52 -24.45 -27.71
C LEU A 612 3.78 -23.17 -28.12
N ARG A 613 4.42 -22.00 -28.03
CA ARG A 613 3.79 -20.71 -28.40
C ARG A 613 3.77 -20.43 -29.91
N GLY A 614 4.27 -21.36 -30.75
CA GLY A 614 4.29 -21.21 -32.20
C GLY A 614 5.29 -20.17 -32.73
N GLN A 615 6.27 -19.76 -31.93
CA GLN A 615 7.29 -18.79 -32.31
C GLN A 615 8.46 -19.49 -33.01
N ILE A 616 8.22 -20.07 -34.19
CA ILE A 616 9.30 -20.59 -35.03
C ILE A 616 9.74 -19.50 -36.03
N ASN A 617 10.87 -18.85 -35.73
CA ASN A 617 11.80 -18.18 -36.65
C ASN A 617 11.23 -17.57 -37.95
N VAL A 618 10.55 -16.42 -37.84
CA VAL A 618 10.43 -15.47 -38.98
C VAL A 618 11.76 -14.74 -39.27
N LYS A 619 12.74 -14.80 -38.34
CA LYS A 619 13.99 -14.02 -38.44
C LYS A 619 15.11 -14.64 -39.31
N THR A 620 14.96 -15.85 -39.86
CA THR A 620 16.01 -16.46 -40.70
C THR A 620 15.68 -16.53 -42.20
N ARG A 621 14.44 -16.22 -42.62
CA ARG A 621 14.09 -16.10 -44.06
C ARG A 621 14.32 -14.69 -44.64
N GLY A 622 14.41 -13.65 -43.81
CA GLY A 622 14.56 -12.26 -44.25
C GLY A 622 15.99 -11.74 -44.45
N LYS A 623 17.03 -12.49 -44.07
CA LYS A 623 18.45 -12.06 -44.16
C LYS A 623 19.30 -12.79 -45.21
N LEU A 624 18.74 -13.75 -45.95
CA LEU A 624 19.40 -14.40 -47.10
C LEU A 624 18.86 -13.94 -48.47
N GLN A 625 17.81 -13.11 -48.52
CA GLN A 625 17.33 -12.45 -49.75
C GLN A 625 17.73 -10.96 -49.85
N LYS A 626 18.43 -10.41 -48.85
CA LYS A 626 18.93 -9.02 -48.84
C LYS A 626 20.47 -8.90 -48.89
N MET A 627 21.17 -9.96 -49.28
CA MET A 627 22.59 -9.91 -49.69
C MET A 627 22.80 -10.33 -51.16
N GLY A 628 21.76 -10.23 -52.01
CA GLY A 628 21.83 -10.65 -53.41
C GLY A 628 21.33 -9.64 -54.45
N SER A 629 21.08 -8.37 -54.09
CA SER A 629 20.56 -7.37 -55.04
C SER A 629 20.72 -5.92 -54.55
N GLN A 630 21.95 -5.52 -54.24
CA GLN A 630 22.43 -4.14 -54.39
C GLN A 630 23.85 -4.21 -54.96
N GLY A 631 23.97 -3.80 -56.22
CA GLY A 631 25.22 -3.85 -56.99
C GLY A 631 24.95 -3.83 -58.50
N SER A 632 24.14 -2.88 -58.95
CA SER A 632 24.06 -2.52 -60.37
C SER A 632 25.33 -1.76 -60.74
N PHE A 633 25.98 -2.23 -61.81
CA PHE A 633 26.72 -1.50 -62.85
C PHE A 633 27.46 -0.21 -62.48
N ASP A 634 28.78 -0.19 -62.72
CA ASP A 634 29.31 0.62 -63.84
C ASP A 634 30.71 0.14 -64.27
N LYS A 635 30.79 -0.28 -65.54
CA LYS A 635 32.02 -0.30 -66.32
C LYS A 635 32.00 0.98 -67.16
N VAL A 636 33.03 1.81 -67.01
CA VAL A 636 33.48 2.71 -68.08
C VAL A 636 34.97 2.45 -68.27
N GLU A 637 35.28 1.88 -69.42
CA GLU A 637 36.63 1.72 -69.97
C GLU A 637 37.12 3.03 -70.56
N SER A 638 38.42 3.29 -70.44
CA SER A 638 39.19 3.99 -71.47
C SER A 638 40.62 3.42 -71.47
N ASP A 639 40.93 2.63 -72.50
CA ASP A 639 42.16 2.72 -73.32
C ASP A 639 42.37 1.42 -74.12
N THR A 640 41.70 1.29 -75.28
CA THR A 640 42.28 1.16 -76.64
C THR A 640 41.23 0.76 -77.66
#